data_AF-A0A928RG24-F1
#
_entry.id   AF-A0A928RG24-F1
#
_cell.length_a   1.000
_cell.length_b   1.000
_cell.length_c   1.000
_cell.angle_alpha   90.00
_cell.angle_beta   90.00
_cell.angle_gamma   90.00
#
_symmetry.space_group_name_H-M   'P 1'
#
loop_
_entity.id
_entity.type
_entity.pdbx_description
1 polymer ?
#
loop_
_entity_poly.entity_id
_entity_poly.type
_entity_poly.pdbx_seq_one_letter_code
_entity_poly.pdbx_strand_id
1 'polypeptide(L)'
;MRIALAGNPNSGKTTMYNALTGRNEKVGNWAGVTVERKEHTIKKAYYKGSKELIAVDLPGAYSMSPFTSEESITSSYVKKENPDVLINIVDAANLSRSLFFTTQLLELGIPVVVALNKSDINSKKGTKIDVKKLSDKLMCPVIETVSTSSEGLENVIASAVEAAGKKQVSVYDQGDVDLTDKASVEMADRKRFDFVNKIVKDVETRKVFTKDKNFGDKIDAVITNKWLGIPIFAVVMYLVFQISQVWVGTPVADWLVAWLETFQGWIGGLLENANPLLSALLVDGVIGGVIAVVGFLPLVMVMYFLIALLEDCGYMSRVAVVLDPIFKRVGLSGKSVIPFVITIGCAVPGIMASRTIRNERERRATAMLSPFMPCGAKIPVIALFAGAFFDDAGWVSTTMYLSGIVLIFLCALLINKITGHKARKSFFIIELPEYKLPSLMGAFKSMCSRGWSYIVKAATIILLCNTAVQIMQTFDWTFHVAETTDTSILASIASPFAYLLIPVVGVLSWQLAAAAITGFIAKENVVGTLAVCFVGLENLIDTEELALMEGAGAEVATTFAITKVAALAYLMFNLYTPPCFAAIGAMNAEMKSAKWLWGGIGLQLGVGFTVGYLVYTIGTLIVDASMLNVTGAICGGIAVALMVAIVTILVHNTNKNMKKEYKLN
;
A
#
# COMPACT_ATOMS: atom_id res chain seq x y z
N MET A 1 34.76 8.57 20.80
CA MET A 1 34.01 9.73 20.28
C MET A 1 32.97 9.23 19.29
N ARG A 2 31.69 9.55 19.51
CA ARG A 2 30.58 9.15 18.66
C ARG A 2 30.27 10.25 17.65
N ILE A 3 30.38 9.92 16.37
CA ILE A 3 30.08 10.81 15.24
C ILE A 3 28.83 10.28 14.58
N ALA A 4 27.71 11.01 14.68
CA ALA A 4 26.47 10.60 14.04
C ALA A 4 26.35 11.23 12.65
N LEU A 5 26.08 10.39 11.65
CA LEU A 5 25.88 10.79 10.26
C LEU A 5 24.38 11.04 10.05
N ALA A 6 24.01 12.31 9.88
CA ALA A 6 22.66 12.75 9.59
C ALA A 6 22.57 13.25 8.14
N GLY A 7 21.40 13.16 7.51
CA GLY A 7 21.21 13.75 6.19
C GLY A 7 19.90 13.30 5.55
N ASN A 8 19.57 13.91 4.41
CA ASN A 8 18.38 13.50 3.69
C ASN A 8 18.50 12.10 3.08
N PRO A 9 17.38 11.41 2.87
CA PRO A 9 17.34 10.21 2.03
C PRO A 9 17.94 10.50 0.64
N ASN A 10 18.76 9.58 0.15
CA ASN A 10 19.52 9.69 -1.11
C ASN A 10 20.60 10.80 -1.16
N SER A 11 20.98 11.42 -0.05
CA SER A 11 22.10 12.40 -0.04
C SER A 11 23.49 11.75 -0.18
N GLY A 12 23.58 10.42 -0.23
CA GLY A 12 24.84 9.66 -0.27
C GLY A 12 25.38 9.25 1.10
N LYS A 13 24.58 9.40 2.16
CA LYS A 13 24.93 9.01 3.54
C LYS A 13 25.42 7.57 3.70
N THR A 14 24.68 6.57 3.18
CA THR A 14 25.11 5.16 3.27
C THR A 14 26.40 4.90 2.50
N THR A 15 26.59 5.56 1.36
CA THR A 15 27.84 5.50 0.58
C THR A 15 29.01 6.04 1.40
N MET A 16 28.84 7.20 2.05
CA MET A 16 29.84 7.80 2.94
C MET A 16 30.13 6.89 4.14
N TYR A 17 29.11 6.34 4.80
CA TYR A 17 29.25 5.41 5.92
C TYR A 17 30.08 4.18 5.52
N ASN A 18 29.78 3.58 4.37
CA ASN A 18 30.52 2.44 3.85
C ASN A 18 31.98 2.79 3.51
N ALA A 19 32.23 3.97 2.94
CA ALA A 19 33.59 4.44 2.65
C ALA A 19 34.43 4.58 3.93
N LEU A 20 33.85 5.21 4.97
CA LEU A 20 34.49 5.48 6.26
C LEU A 20 34.72 4.20 7.10
N THR A 21 33.79 3.24 7.07
CA THR A 21 33.83 2.04 7.92
C THR A 21 34.36 0.80 7.20
N GLY A 22 34.31 0.75 5.87
CA GLY A 22 34.69 -0.41 5.05
C GLY A 22 33.66 -1.53 5.01
N ARG A 23 32.43 -1.28 5.45
CA ARG A 23 31.31 -2.22 5.34
C ARG A 23 30.62 -2.09 3.99
N ASN A 24 29.96 -3.18 3.55
CA ASN A 24 29.09 -3.20 2.38
C ASN A 24 27.62 -3.17 2.81
N GLU A 25 27.24 -2.16 3.60
CA GLU A 25 25.85 -1.99 4.00
C GLU A 25 25.00 -1.59 2.80
N LYS A 26 23.88 -2.28 2.58
CA LYS A 26 22.86 -1.85 1.63
C LYS A 26 21.94 -0.83 2.27
N VAL A 27 21.33 0.04 1.46
CA VAL A 27 20.22 0.91 1.89
C VAL A 27 19.06 0.00 2.33
N GLY A 28 18.95 -0.22 3.64
CA GLY A 28 17.94 -1.09 4.24
C GLY A 28 16.88 -0.28 4.98
N ASN A 29 15.63 -0.74 4.90
CA ASN A 29 14.48 -0.12 5.57
C ASN A 29 14.55 -0.35 7.09
N TRP A 30 14.59 0.75 7.86
CA TRP A 30 14.42 0.77 9.32
C TRP A 30 12.95 0.56 9.72
N ALA A 31 12.36 -0.59 9.35
CA ALA A 31 10.94 -0.86 9.54
C ALA A 31 10.70 -1.87 10.67
N GLY A 32 10.25 -1.38 11.84
CA GLY A 32 9.80 -2.19 12.98
C GLY A 32 10.93 -2.54 13.94
N VAL A 33 10.89 -1.95 15.14
CA VAL A 33 11.66 -2.25 16.37
C VAL A 33 12.27 -3.67 16.38
N THR A 34 13.55 -3.91 16.63
CA THR A 34 14.62 -3.23 17.38
C THR A 34 15.59 -2.43 16.51
N VAL A 35 15.96 -1.22 16.94
CA VAL A 35 17.02 -0.44 16.29
C VAL A 35 18.34 -1.11 16.64
N GLU A 36 18.78 -2.08 15.82
CA GLU A 36 20.19 -2.48 15.83
C GLU A 36 21.00 -1.24 15.43
N ARG A 37 21.68 -0.65 16.42
CA ARG A 37 22.47 0.55 16.23
C ARG A 37 23.61 0.20 15.30
N LYS A 38 23.63 0.81 14.11
CA LYS A 38 24.73 0.65 13.15
C LYS A 38 25.88 1.53 13.62
N GLU A 39 26.66 1.00 14.54
CA GLU A 39 27.86 1.64 15.10
C GLU A 39 29.09 0.87 14.67
N HIS A 40 30.01 1.52 13.96
CA HIS A 40 31.28 0.92 13.56
C HIS A 40 32.42 1.92 13.68
N THR A 41 33.60 1.40 14.01
CA THR A 41 34.82 2.19 14.10
C THR A 41 35.22 2.72 12.71
N ILE A 42 35.60 3.99 12.64
CA ILE A 42 36.12 4.63 11.42
C ILE A 42 37.51 4.06 11.11
N LYS A 43 37.81 3.80 9.84
CA LYS A 43 39.13 3.33 9.40
C LYS A 43 40.23 4.31 9.81
N LYS A 44 41.34 3.77 10.32
CA LYS A 44 42.56 4.54 10.66
C LYS A 44 43.15 5.34 9.48
N ALA A 45 42.80 4.99 8.24
CA ALA A 45 43.18 5.75 7.06
C ALA A 45 42.66 7.20 7.08
N TYR A 46 41.50 7.45 7.72
CA TYR A 46 40.87 8.77 7.78
C TYR A 46 41.12 9.50 9.11
N TYR A 47 41.76 8.83 10.08
CA TYR A 47 42.13 9.44 11.36
C TYR A 47 43.31 8.68 11.99
N LYS A 48 44.44 9.38 12.14
CA LYS A 48 45.68 8.82 12.72
C LYS A 48 45.86 9.11 14.21
N GLY A 49 44.87 9.70 14.88
CA GLY A 49 44.95 10.02 16.31
C GLY A 49 44.70 8.82 17.22
N SER A 50 44.90 9.03 18.52
CA SER A 50 44.76 7.99 19.55
C SER A 50 43.31 7.73 19.99
N LYS A 51 42.37 8.64 19.72
CA LYS A 51 40.97 8.49 20.09
C LYS A 51 40.23 7.56 19.14
N GLU A 52 39.49 6.59 19.68
CA GLU A 52 38.60 5.76 18.87
C GLU A 52 37.38 6.57 18.41
N LEU A 53 37.16 6.60 17.08
CA LEU A 53 36.04 7.26 16.43
C LEU A 53 35.00 6.21 16.02
N ILE A 54 33.79 6.34 16.54
CA ILE A 54 32.66 5.47 16.24
C ILE A 54 31.71 6.24 15.33
N ALA A 55 31.52 5.77 14.10
CA ALA A 55 30.52 6.31 13.19
C ALA A 55 29.17 5.64 13.47
N VAL A 56 28.12 6.46 13.57
CA VAL A 56 26.75 6.01 13.74
C VAL A 56 25.91 6.48 12.57
N ASP A 57 25.35 5.54 11.82
CA ASP A 57 24.47 5.87 10.70
C ASP A 57 23.05 6.13 11.17
N LEU A 58 22.60 7.40 11.14
CA LEU A 58 21.21 7.72 11.45
C LEU A 58 20.32 7.45 10.23
N PRO A 59 19.04 7.10 10.42
CA PRO A 59 18.11 7.02 9.30
C PRO A 59 18.05 8.34 8.51
N GLY A 60 17.82 8.25 7.20
CA GLY A 60 17.67 9.46 6.40
C GLY A 60 16.41 10.21 6.81
N ALA A 61 16.53 11.50 7.10
CA ALA A 61 15.43 12.34 7.58
C ALA A 61 15.30 13.62 6.75
N TYR A 62 14.07 14.10 6.54
CA TYR A 62 13.83 15.43 5.96
C TYR A 62 13.60 16.49 7.04
N SER A 63 13.20 16.06 8.23
CA SER A 63 12.98 16.93 9.37
C SER A 63 13.30 16.23 10.69
N MET A 64 13.48 17.00 11.76
CA MET A 64 13.54 16.50 13.14
C MET A 64 12.15 16.23 13.73
N SER A 65 11.09 16.38 12.95
CA SER A 65 9.72 16.08 13.40
C SER A 65 9.45 14.58 13.29
N PRO A 66 8.88 13.93 14.32
CA PRO A 66 8.75 12.47 14.38
C PRO A 66 7.56 11.94 13.54
N PHE A 67 7.49 12.27 12.24
CA PHE A 67 6.38 11.82 11.37
C PHE A 67 6.61 10.46 10.74
N THR A 68 7.88 10.15 10.48
CA THR A 68 8.31 8.85 10.01
C THR A 68 9.07 8.13 11.12
N SER A 69 9.10 6.80 11.07
CA SER A 69 9.93 6.02 12.00
C SER A 69 11.39 6.44 11.93
N GLU A 70 11.87 6.79 10.74
CA GLU A 70 13.22 7.30 10.47
C GLU A 70 13.49 8.62 11.19
N GLU A 71 12.58 9.60 11.07
CA GLU A 71 12.72 10.89 11.77
C GLU A 71 12.57 10.76 13.28
N SER A 72 11.69 9.88 13.76
CA SER A 72 11.53 9.60 15.19
C SER A 72 12.79 8.96 15.79
N ILE A 73 13.42 8.03 15.08
CA ILE A 73 14.69 7.41 15.51
C ILE A 73 15.80 8.46 15.51
N THR A 74 15.92 9.24 14.43
CA THR A 74 16.92 10.32 14.31
C THR A 74 16.75 11.33 15.45
N SER A 75 15.53 11.83 15.68
CA SER A 75 15.27 12.76 16.77
C SER A 75 15.48 12.15 18.15
N SER A 76 15.11 10.89 18.37
CA SER A 76 15.28 10.23 19.66
C SER A 76 16.75 9.97 19.95
N TYR A 77 17.52 9.53 18.96
CA TYR A 77 18.95 9.28 19.10
C TYR A 77 19.69 10.57 19.44
N VAL A 78 19.48 11.62 18.65
CA VAL A 78 20.21 12.87 18.85
C VAL A 78 19.87 13.51 20.21
N LYS A 79 18.63 13.38 20.68
CA LYS A 79 18.21 13.91 22.00
C LYS A 79 18.64 13.04 23.20
N LYS A 80 18.66 11.71 23.06
CA LYS A 80 18.91 10.79 24.19
C LYS A 80 20.37 10.36 24.30
N GLU A 81 21.01 10.06 23.17
CA GLU A 81 22.38 9.53 23.11
C GLU A 81 23.44 10.62 23.01
N ASN A 82 23.03 11.86 22.73
CA ASN A 82 23.83 13.08 22.73
C ASN A 82 25.22 12.89 22.08
N PRO A 83 25.26 12.68 20.75
CA PRO A 83 26.52 12.42 20.04
C PRO A 83 27.51 13.58 20.20
N ASP A 84 28.81 13.28 20.19
CA ASP A 84 29.84 14.30 20.38
C ASP A 84 29.83 15.33 19.24
N VAL A 85 29.57 14.87 17.99
CA VAL A 85 29.51 15.69 16.78
C VAL A 85 28.54 15.08 15.76
N LEU A 86 27.85 15.93 15.02
CA LEU A 86 27.02 15.56 13.87
C LEU A 86 27.75 15.86 12.56
N ILE A 87 27.89 14.85 11.69
CA ILE A 87 28.22 15.09 10.27
C ILE A 87 26.91 15.11 9.51
N ASN A 88 26.55 16.27 8.98
CA ASN A 88 25.35 16.47 8.20
C ASN A 88 25.67 16.39 6.70
N ILE A 89 25.19 15.36 6.02
CA ILE A 89 25.44 15.08 4.61
C ILE A 89 24.36 15.77 3.76
N VAL A 90 24.78 16.86 3.12
CA VAL A 90 23.95 17.77 2.33
C VAL A 90 24.14 17.45 0.85
N ASP A 91 23.05 17.26 0.11
CA ASP A 91 23.12 17.05 -1.34
C ASP A 91 23.34 18.39 -2.05
N ALA A 92 24.52 18.56 -2.66
CA ALA A 92 24.90 19.78 -3.36
C ALA A 92 23.95 20.10 -4.52
N ALA A 93 23.34 19.09 -5.16
CA ALA A 93 22.39 19.30 -6.26
C ALA A 93 21.03 19.81 -5.77
N ASN A 94 20.69 19.62 -4.49
CA ASN A 94 19.39 19.94 -3.89
C ASN A 94 19.55 20.77 -2.59
N LEU A 95 20.39 21.80 -2.64
CA LEU A 95 20.86 22.55 -1.47
C LEU A 95 19.73 23.08 -0.55
N SER A 96 18.70 23.74 -1.08
CA SER A 96 17.60 24.31 -0.28
C SER A 96 16.91 23.28 0.61
N ARG A 97 16.65 22.09 0.06
CA ARG A 97 16.00 21.02 0.81
C ARG A 97 16.87 20.50 1.94
N SER A 98 18.16 20.29 1.67
CA SER A 98 19.10 19.80 2.67
C SER A 98 19.38 20.83 3.76
N LEU A 99 19.42 22.11 3.41
CA LEU A 99 19.60 23.18 4.39
C LEU A 99 18.41 23.33 5.34
N PHE A 100 17.18 23.00 4.91
CA PHE A 100 16.03 22.96 5.83
C PHE A 100 16.28 22.01 7.01
N PHE A 101 16.68 20.76 6.74
CA PHE A 101 17.04 19.81 7.79
C PHE A 101 18.27 20.26 8.58
N THR A 102 19.25 20.87 7.90
CA THR A 102 20.47 21.41 8.52
C THR A 102 20.15 22.44 9.60
N THR A 103 19.26 23.39 9.34
CA THR A 103 18.88 24.41 10.34
C THR A 103 18.31 23.81 11.62
N GLN A 104 17.54 22.72 11.50
CA GLN A 104 17.01 22.00 12.67
C GLN A 104 18.09 21.26 13.46
N LEU A 105 19.13 20.74 12.79
CA LEU A 105 20.26 20.13 13.48
C LEU A 105 21.10 21.16 14.24
N LEU A 106 21.29 22.35 13.66
CA LEU A 106 22.02 23.46 14.28
C LEU A 106 21.34 23.96 15.57
N GLU A 107 20.01 23.85 15.66
CA GLU A 107 19.23 24.21 16.86
C GLU A 107 19.43 23.28 18.05
N LEU A 108 19.99 22.08 17.84
CA LEU A 108 20.20 21.09 18.91
C LEU A 108 21.37 21.45 19.82
N GLY A 109 22.19 22.44 19.44
CA GLY A 109 23.37 22.88 20.19
C GLY A 109 24.55 21.90 20.13
N ILE A 110 24.41 20.77 19.43
CA ILE A 110 25.47 19.79 19.17
C ILE A 110 26.31 20.30 18.00
N PRO A 111 27.66 20.28 18.08
CA PRO A 111 28.52 20.72 16.97
C PRO A 111 28.21 19.96 15.68
N VAL A 112 28.03 20.71 14.59
CA VAL A 112 27.69 20.17 13.26
C VAL A 112 28.83 20.45 12.29
N VAL A 113 29.14 19.48 11.44
CA VAL A 113 30.00 19.64 10.25
C VAL A 113 29.19 19.26 9.02
N VAL A 114 29.13 20.16 8.04
CA VAL A 114 28.39 19.93 6.80
C VAL A 114 29.32 19.28 5.77
N ALA A 115 28.98 18.05 5.37
CA ALA A 115 29.57 17.39 4.23
C ALA A 115 28.72 17.66 2.99
N LEU A 116 29.16 18.59 2.15
CA LEU A 116 28.49 18.97 0.90
C LEU A 116 28.81 17.93 -0.17
N ASN A 117 27.95 16.92 -0.29
CA ASN A 117 28.17 15.73 -1.09
C ASN A 117 27.63 15.86 -2.52
N LYS A 118 28.12 15.03 -3.44
CA LYS A 118 27.79 15.07 -4.89
C LYS A 118 28.21 16.37 -5.59
N SER A 119 29.32 16.97 -5.16
CA SER A 119 29.88 18.19 -5.78
C SER A 119 30.27 17.99 -7.25
N ASP A 120 30.54 16.75 -7.67
CA ASP A 120 30.80 16.35 -9.05
C ASP A 120 29.59 16.57 -9.99
N ILE A 121 28.37 16.36 -9.49
CA ILE A 121 27.13 16.57 -10.26
C ILE A 121 26.92 18.06 -10.54
N ASN A 122 27.16 18.91 -9.55
CA ASN A 122 27.05 20.36 -9.71
C ASN A 122 28.06 20.91 -10.72
N SER A 123 29.28 20.39 -10.68
CA SER A 123 30.33 20.74 -11.63
C SER A 123 29.92 20.42 -13.08
N LYS A 124 29.30 19.24 -13.31
CA LYS A 124 28.75 18.84 -14.62
C LYS A 124 27.58 19.73 -15.07
N LYS A 125 26.73 20.18 -14.14
CA LYS A 125 25.58 21.07 -14.41
C LYS A 125 25.96 22.56 -14.47
N GLY A 126 27.23 22.91 -14.23
CA GLY A 126 27.72 24.30 -14.21
C GLY A 126 27.21 25.12 -13.03
N THR A 127 26.73 24.47 -11.96
CA THR A 127 26.32 25.14 -10.72
C THR A 127 27.53 25.33 -9.82
N LYS A 128 27.76 26.56 -9.34
CA LYS A 128 28.82 26.87 -8.37
C LYS A 128 28.20 27.21 -7.01
N ILE A 129 28.72 26.59 -5.95
CA ILE A 129 28.35 26.91 -4.57
C ILE A 129 29.57 27.56 -3.91
N ASP A 130 29.37 28.73 -3.30
CA ASP A 130 30.40 29.38 -2.50
C ASP A 130 30.44 28.74 -1.10
N VAL A 131 31.37 27.80 -0.94
CA VAL A 131 31.55 27.00 0.28
C VAL A 131 31.90 27.88 1.48
N LYS A 132 32.76 28.89 1.30
CA LYS A 132 33.18 29.78 2.39
C LYS A 132 32.00 30.59 2.90
N LYS A 133 31.26 31.22 1.97
CA LYS A 133 30.08 32.02 2.31
C LYS A 133 28.97 31.18 2.94
N LEU A 134 28.82 29.91 2.51
CA LEU A 134 27.88 28.98 3.13
C LEU A 134 28.31 28.61 4.56
N SER A 135 29.61 28.36 4.78
CA SER A 135 30.18 28.11 6.11
C SER A 135 29.94 29.27 7.06
N ASP A 136 30.16 30.51 6.60
CA ASP A 136 29.96 31.73 7.39
C ASP A 136 28.48 31.91 7.77
N LYS A 137 27.56 31.70 6.81
CA LYS A 137 26.11 31.83 7.04
C LYS A 137 25.53 30.74 7.94
N LEU A 138 26.07 29.52 7.88
CA LEU A 138 25.62 28.40 8.72
C LEU A 138 26.32 28.37 10.08
N MET A 139 27.37 29.19 10.28
CA MET A 139 28.21 29.18 11.48
C MET A 139 28.73 27.77 11.83
N CYS A 140 29.04 26.97 10.81
CA CYS A 140 29.62 25.63 10.97
C CYS A 140 30.53 25.30 9.77
N PRO A 141 31.52 24.40 9.93
CA PRO A 141 32.41 24.01 8.83
C PRO A 141 31.65 23.32 7.70
N VAL A 142 31.89 23.76 6.46
CA VAL A 142 31.32 23.17 5.23
C VAL A 142 32.45 22.65 4.36
N ILE A 143 32.38 21.38 3.97
CA ILE A 143 33.45 20.68 3.25
C ILE A 143 32.85 19.95 2.05
N GLU A 144 33.42 20.15 0.88
CA GLU A 144 33.00 19.44 -0.34
C GLU A 144 33.46 17.98 -0.31
N THR A 145 32.57 17.09 -0.70
CA THR A 145 32.83 15.65 -0.70
C THR A 145 32.23 14.96 -1.92
N VAL A 146 32.87 13.87 -2.34
CA VAL A 146 32.33 12.93 -3.31
C VAL A 146 32.43 11.52 -2.72
N SER A 147 31.33 11.04 -2.16
CA SER A 147 31.32 9.76 -1.42
C SER A 147 31.69 8.55 -2.27
N THR A 148 31.44 8.59 -3.60
CA THR A 148 31.76 7.49 -4.52
C THR A 148 33.25 7.39 -4.85
N SER A 149 33.97 8.51 -4.88
CA SER A 149 35.43 8.53 -5.09
C SER A 149 36.22 8.71 -3.79
N SER A 150 35.53 8.79 -2.64
CA SER A 150 36.12 9.03 -1.31
C SER A 150 36.87 10.36 -1.15
N GLU A 151 36.62 11.32 -2.05
CA GLU A 151 37.22 12.66 -1.99
C GLU A 151 36.62 13.49 -0.86
N GLY A 152 37.48 14.21 -0.13
CA GLY A 152 37.10 15.14 0.95
C GLY A 152 36.73 14.47 2.28
N LEU A 153 36.66 13.14 2.35
CA LEU A 153 36.27 12.42 3.58
C LEU A 153 37.25 12.64 4.75
N GLU A 154 38.55 12.67 4.48
CA GLU A 154 39.57 12.93 5.51
C GLU A 154 39.39 14.32 6.14
N ASN A 155 39.11 15.33 5.31
CA ASN A 155 38.89 16.70 5.77
C ASN A 155 37.62 16.83 6.64
N VAL A 156 36.54 16.11 6.28
CA VAL A 156 35.31 16.05 7.08
C VAL A 156 35.57 15.45 8.46
N ILE A 157 36.30 14.34 8.52
CA ILE A 157 36.64 13.70 9.80
C ILE A 157 37.56 14.58 10.64
N ALA A 158 38.57 15.21 10.04
CA ALA A 158 39.46 16.14 10.74
C ALA A 158 38.66 17.31 11.35
N SER A 159 37.76 17.91 10.57
CA SER A 159 36.91 19.02 11.03
C SER A 159 35.91 18.59 12.09
N ALA A 160 35.37 17.36 12.01
CA ALA A 160 34.51 16.81 13.04
C ALA A 160 35.27 16.64 14.36
N VAL A 161 36.49 16.11 14.33
CA VAL A 161 37.32 15.97 15.53
C VAL A 161 37.66 17.34 16.14
N GLU A 162 37.88 18.36 15.31
CA GLU A 162 38.16 19.72 15.78
C GLU A 162 36.90 20.45 16.33
N ALA A 163 35.72 20.13 15.79
CA ALA A 163 34.45 20.67 16.26
C ALA A 163 33.99 20.02 17.58
N ALA A 164 34.52 18.85 17.92
CA ALA A 164 34.17 18.11 19.13
C ALA A 164 34.37 18.97 20.40
N GLY A 165 33.32 19.06 21.22
CA GLY A 165 33.33 19.85 22.45
C GLY A 165 33.09 21.36 22.28
N LYS A 166 32.95 21.86 21.05
CA LYS A 166 32.44 23.21 20.79
C LYS A 166 30.91 23.20 20.86
N LYS A 167 30.28 24.29 21.31
CA LYS A 167 28.82 24.42 21.28
C LYS A 167 28.38 25.03 19.95
N GLN A 168 27.42 24.42 19.28
CA GLN A 168 26.89 24.96 18.03
C GLN A 168 26.00 26.17 18.32
N VAL A 169 26.19 27.25 17.55
CA VAL A 169 25.30 28.41 17.55
C VAL A 169 24.21 28.18 16.50
N SER A 170 22.95 28.37 16.89
CA SER A 170 21.83 28.28 15.96
C SER A 170 21.76 29.55 15.09
N VAL A 171 21.57 29.35 13.79
CA VAL A 171 21.41 30.44 12.80
C VAL A 171 19.95 30.86 12.63
N TYR A 172 19.04 30.01 13.10
CA TYR A 172 17.59 30.19 13.08
C TYR A 172 17.05 29.56 14.36
N ASP A 173 16.05 30.19 14.96
CA ASP A 173 15.29 29.62 16.08
C ASP A 173 13.81 29.67 15.70
N GLN A 174 13.16 28.51 15.73
CA GLN A 174 11.74 28.39 15.39
C GLN A 174 10.83 28.91 16.50
N GLY A 175 11.35 29.04 17.74
CA GLY A 175 10.57 29.40 18.92
C GLY A 175 9.56 28.32 19.34
N ASP A 176 8.71 28.66 20.31
CA ASP A 176 7.67 27.76 20.81
C ASP A 176 6.45 27.81 19.88
N VAL A 177 6.27 26.74 19.09
CA VAL A 177 5.16 26.63 18.13
C VAL A 177 4.08 25.78 18.77
N ASP A 178 2.84 26.28 18.82
CA ASP A 178 1.70 25.43 19.20
C ASP A 178 1.57 24.29 18.20
N LEU A 179 1.92 23.09 18.65
CA LEU A 179 1.96 21.87 17.85
C LEU A 179 0.56 21.28 17.60
N THR A 180 -0.47 21.86 18.22
CA THR A 180 -1.86 21.44 18.12
C THR A 180 -2.66 22.25 17.09
N ASP A 181 -2.19 23.46 16.75
CA ASP A 181 -2.74 24.27 15.68
C ASP A 181 -2.02 24.01 14.34
N LYS A 182 -2.78 23.92 13.26
CA LYS A 182 -2.26 23.67 11.92
C LYS A 182 -1.65 24.94 11.31
N ALA A 183 -2.29 26.08 11.53
CA ALA A 183 -1.88 27.34 10.89
C ALA A 183 -0.54 27.83 11.47
N SER A 184 -0.35 27.69 12.77
CA SER A 184 0.92 27.97 13.46
C SER A 184 2.10 27.18 12.87
N VAL A 185 1.97 25.86 12.69
CA VAL A 185 3.03 24.98 12.18
C VAL A 185 3.35 25.28 10.71
N GLU A 186 2.32 25.38 9.85
CA GLU A 186 2.53 25.70 8.42
C GLU A 186 3.20 27.08 8.25
N MET A 187 2.85 28.06 9.09
CA MET A 187 3.49 29.38 9.08
C MET A 187 4.95 29.32 9.56
N ALA A 188 5.24 28.56 10.61
CA ALA A 188 6.60 28.44 11.14
C ALA A 188 7.55 27.76 10.14
N ASP A 189 7.10 26.69 9.49
CA ASP A 189 7.90 26.00 8.48
C ASP A 189 8.10 26.85 7.22
N ARG A 190 7.07 27.61 6.81
CA ARG A 190 7.20 28.55 5.68
C ARG A 190 8.25 29.63 5.95
N LYS A 191 8.27 30.19 7.17
CA LYS A 191 9.31 31.16 7.58
C LYS A 191 10.71 30.56 7.52
N ARG A 192 10.89 29.31 7.96
CA ARG A 192 12.18 28.61 7.86
C ARG A 192 12.57 28.36 6.41
N PHE A 193 11.64 27.95 5.55
CA PHE A 193 11.91 27.81 4.11
C PHE A 193 12.34 29.12 3.47
N ASP A 194 11.69 30.23 3.81
CA ASP A 194 12.05 31.55 3.31
C ASP A 194 13.46 31.96 3.78
N PHE A 195 13.83 31.64 5.01
CA PHE A 195 15.18 31.85 5.53
C PHE A 195 16.23 31.03 4.76
N VAL A 196 15.98 29.72 4.59
CA VAL A 196 16.88 28.84 3.83
C VAL A 196 17.03 29.28 2.38
N ASN A 197 15.94 29.68 1.73
CA ASN A 197 15.98 30.18 0.35
C ASN A 197 16.80 31.46 0.22
N LYS A 198 16.82 32.34 1.23
CA LYS A 198 17.74 33.50 1.26
C LYS A 198 19.19 33.08 1.34
N ILE A 199 19.54 32.09 2.18
CA ILE A 199 20.91 31.56 2.25
C ILE A 199 21.32 31.01 0.88
N VAL A 200 20.51 30.13 0.29
CA VAL A 200 20.79 29.48 -1.00
C VAL A 200 21.00 30.52 -2.10
N LYS A 201 20.12 31.53 -2.19
CA LYS A 201 20.23 32.60 -3.19
C LYS A 201 21.56 33.37 -3.10
N ASP A 202 22.10 33.50 -1.89
CA ASP A 202 23.34 34.25 -1.67
C ASP A 202 24.61 33.41 -1.93
N VAL A 203 24.53 32.08 -1.86
CA VAL A 203 25.69 31.17 -1.97
C VAL A 203 25.73 30.38 -3.28
N GLU A 204 24.59 30.20 -3.94
CA GLU A 204 24.47 29.35 -5.12
C GLU A 204 24.36 30.21 -6.39
N THR A 205 25.32 30.03 -7.30
CA THR A 205 25.27 30.63 -8.64
C THR A 205 25.00 29.54 -9.67
N ARG A 206 23.79 29.54 -10.24
CA ARG A 206 23.40 28.57 -11.29
C ARG A 206 23.67 29.12 -12.68
N LYS A 207 24.42 28.38 -13.50
CA LYS A 207 24.65 28.73 -14.93
C LYS A 207 23.41 28.51 -15.79
N VAL A 208 22.54 27.58 -15.40
CA VAL A 208 21.23 27.36 -16.02
C VAL A 208 20.17 27.96 -15.11
N PHE A 209 19.62 29.12 -15.49
CA PHE A 209 18.34 29.55 -14.95
C PHE A 209 17.29 28.56 -15.44
N THR A 210 16.46 28.03 -14.54
CA THR A 210 15.39 27.05 -14.79
C THR A 210 14.24 27.61 -15.64
N LYS A 211 14.50 28.64 -16.46
CA LYS A 211 13.55 29.36 -17.28
C LYS A 211 13.40 28.73 -18.68
N ASP A 212 14.42 28.02 -19.16
CA ASP A 212 14.30 27.23 -20.38
C ASP A 212 13.57 25.93 -20.06
N LYS A 213 12.29 25.90 -20.41
CA LYS A 213 11.42 24.73 -20.27
C LYS A 213 12.03 23.57 -21.05
N ASN A 214 12.51 22.55 -20.35
CA ASN A 214 12.93 21.29 -20.97
C ASN A 214 11.71 20.59 -21.58
N PHE A 215 11.94 19.62 -22.48
CA PHE A 215 10.87 18.77 -23.01
C PHE A 215 10.05 18.10 -21.88
N GLY A 216 10.72 17.70 -20.81
CA GLY A 216 10.08 17.19 -19.58
C GLY A 216 9.13 18.18 -18.94
N ASP A 217 9.47 19.47 -18.89
CA ASP A 217 8.62 20.51 -18.28
C ASP A 217 7.34 20.76 -19.09
N LYS A 218 7.38 20.56 -20.41
CA LYS A 218 6.18 20.64 -21.26
C LYS A 218 5.24 19.48 -20.99
N ILE A 219 5.78 18.26 -20.86
CA ILE A 219 4.99 17.07 -20.50
C ILE A 219 4.41 17.23 -19.10
N ASP A 220 5.24 17.63 -18.13
CA ASP A 220 4.79 17.85 -16.74
C ASP A 220 3.69 18.92 -16.68
N ALA A 221 3.74 19.99 -17.49
CA ALA A 221 2.66 20.98 -17.54
C ALA A 221 1.29 20.41 -17.93
N VAL A 222 1.27 19.33 -18.72
CA VAL A 222 0.04 18.63 -19.12
C VAL A 222 -0.32 17.55 -18.10
N ILE A 223 0.62 16.66 -17.77
CA ILE A 223 0.38 15.50 -16.89
C ILE A 223 0.13 15.93 -15.44
N THR A 224 0.79 16.98 -14.95
CA THR A 224 0.62 17.48 -13.57
C THR A 224 -0.50 18.52 -13.44
N ASN A 225 -1.22 18.81 -14.53
CA ASN A 225 -2.34 19.73 -14.49
C ASN A 225 -3.45 19.19 -13.57
N LYS A 226 -3.98 20.04 -12.69
CA LYS A 226 -5.05 19.66 -11.73
C LYS A 226 -6.32 19.09 -12.37
N TRP A 227 -6.63 19.48 -13.61
CA TRP A 227 -7.84 19.06 -14.33
C TRP A 227 -7.55 17.99 -15.37
N LEU A 228 -6.46 18.13 -16.15
CA LEU A 228 -6.11 17.16 -17.20
C LEU A 228 -5.35 15.93 -16.67
N GLY A 229 -4.63 16.07 -15.54
CA GLY A 229 -3.84 14.98 -14.99
C GLY A 229 -4.66 13.77 -14.54
N ILE A 230 -5.85 13.99 -13.97
CA ILE A 230 -6.73 12.89 -13.51
C ILE A 230 -7.34 12.12 -14.69
N PRO A 231 -7.92 12.76 -15.73
CA PRO A 231 -8.36 12.07 -16.93
C PRO A 231 -7.24 11.33 -17.66
N ILE A 232 -6.07 11.97 -17.83
CA ILE A 232 -4.91 11.32 -18.47
C ILE A 232 -4.52 10.07 -17.67
N PHE A 233 -4.50 10.17 -16.34
CA PHE A 233 -4.25 9.04 -15.47
C PHE A 233 -5.27 7.91 -15.64
N ALA A 234 -6.56 8.24 -15.69
CA ALA A 234 -7.61 7.26 -15.92
C ALA A 234 -7.45 6.54 -17.26
N VAL A 235 -7.10 7.27 -18.34
CA VAL A 235 -6.86 6.69 -19.67
C VAL A 235 -5.63 5.78 -19.67
N VAL A 236 -4.51 6.22 -19.07
CA VAL A 236 -3.29 5.40 -18.98
C VAL A 236 -3.58 4.11 -18.20
N MET A 237 -4.28 4.22 -17.07
CA MET A 237 -4.64 3.04 -16.28
C MET A 237 -5.63 2.13 -16.99
N TYR A 238 -6.61 2.68 -17.71
CA TYR A 238 -7.50 1.91 -18.55
C TYR A 238 -6.72 1.10 -19.59
N LEU A 239 -5.75 1.71 -20.29
CA LEU A 239 -4.90 0.99 -21.24
C LEU A 239 -4.07 -0.11 -20.57
N VAL A 240 -3.50 0.15 -19.38
CA VAL A 240 -2.78 -0.89 -18.61
C VAL A 240 -3.69 -2.07 -18.28
N PHE A 241 -4.93 -1.82 -17.84
CA PHE A 241 -5.90 -2.88 -17.57
C PHE A 241 -6.34 -3.61 -18.83
N GLN A 242 -6.65 -2.90 -19.91
CA GLN A 242 -7.04 -3.52 -21.18
C GLN A 242 -5.94 -4.43 -21.73
N ILE A 243 -4.69 -3.95 -21.75
CA ILE A 243 -3.55 -4.75 -22.21
C ILE A 243 -3.35 -5.96 -21.28
N SER A 244 -3.36 -5.75 -19.96
CA SER A 244 -3.06 -6.83 -19.02
C SER A 244 -4.18 -7.85 -18.80
N GLN A 245 -5.45 -7.46 -18.86
CA GLN A 245 -6.59 -8.32 -18.49
C GLN A 245 -7.40 -8.80 -19.70
N VAL A 246 -7.22 -8.23 -20.89
CA VAL A 246 -8.03 -8.61 -22.06
C VAL A 246 -7.13 -8.97 -23.24
N TRP A 247 -6.22 -8.09 -23.63
CA TRP A 247 -5.49 -8.28 -24.90
C TRP A 247 -4.32 -9.25 -24.81
N VAL A 248 -3.62 -9.29 -23.68
CA VAL A 248 -2.41 -10.11 -23.52
C VAL A 248 -2.52 -11.12 -22.39
N GLY A 249 -3.06 -10.74 -21.24
CA GLY A 249 -3.10 -11.64 -20.07
C GLY A 249 -3.97 -12.87 -20.30
N THR A 250 -5.23 -12.68 -20.68
CA THR A 250 -6.21 -13.76 -20.88
C THR A 250 -5.78 -14.75 -21.95
N PRO A 251 -5.40 -14.34 -23.18
CA PRO A 251 -4.96 -15.31 -24.17
C PRO A 251 -3.75 -16.15 -23.75
N VAL A 252 -2.83 -15.58 -22.97
CA VAL A 252 -1.67 -16.30 -22.43
C VAL A 252 -2.08 -17.23 -21.28
N ALA A 253 -3.04 -16.82 -20.46
CA ALA A 253 -3.60 -17.64 -19.39
C ALA A 253 -4.36 -18.85 -19.95
N ASP A 254 -5.29 -18.63 -20.87
CA ASP A 254 -6.12 -19.69 -21.48
C ASP A 254 -5.24 -20.73 -22.18
N TRP A 255 -4.23 -20.26 -22.92
CA TRP A 255 -3.25 -21.14 -23.54
C TRP A 255 -2.55 -22.03 -22.51
N LEU A 256 -2.13 -21.47 -21.37
CA LEU A 256 -1.44 -22.21 -20.34
C LEU A 256 -2.37 -23.18 -19.60
N VAL A 257 -3.58 -22.72 -19.27
CA VAL A 257 -4.61 -23.49 -18.56
C VAL A 257 -5.01 -24.72 -19.38
N ALA A 258 -5.25 -24.57 -20.69
CA ALA A 258 -5.61 -25.69 -21.57
C ALA A 258 -4.58 -26.84 -21.54
N TRP A 259 -3.28 -26.52 -21.46
CA TRP A 259 -2.22 -27.54 -21.31
C TRP A 259 -2.28 -28.25 -19.96
N LEU A 260 -2.56 -27.52 -18.89
CA LEU A 260 -2.67 -28.09 -17.55
C LEU A 260 -3.95 -28.91 -17.35
N GLU A 261 -5.05 -28.50 -17.96
CA GLU A 261 -6.32 -29.26 -17.95
C GLU A 261 -6.21 -30.56 -18.73
N THR A 262 -5.49 -30.55 -19.86
CA THR A 262 -5.15 -31.79 -20.57
C THR A 262 -4.39 -32.75 -19.65
N PHE A 263 -3.48 -32.23 -18.84
CA PHE A 263 -2.76 -33.01 -17.83
C PHE A 263 -3.68 -33.48 -16.68
N GLN A 264 -4.60 -32.64 -16.21
CA GLN A 264 -5.60 -33.01 -15.21
C GLN A 264 -6.49 -34.15 -15.71
N GLY A 265 -7.00 -34.07 -16.95
CA GLY A 265 -7.81 -35.11 -17.57
C GLY A 265 -7.06 -36.42 -17.73
N TRP A 266 -5.76 -36.36 -18.08
CA TRP A 266 -4.92 -37.56 -18.13
C TRP A 266 -4.78 -38.25 -16.77
N ILE A 267 -4.56 -37.48 -15.69
CA ILE A 267 -4.52 -38.03 -14.32
C ILE A 267 -5.90 -38.52 -13.89
N GLY A 268 -6.97 -37.83 -14.26
CA GLY A 268 -8.35 -38.25 -14.02
C GLY A 268 -8.66 -39.62 -14.62
N GLY A 269 -8.28 -39.84 -15.88
CA GLY A 269 -8.42 -41.13 -16.57
C GLY A 269 -7.66 -42.27 -15.88
N LEU A 270 -6.50 -41.99 -15.27
CA LEU A 270 -5.75 -42.98 -14.49
C LEU A 270 -6.42 -43.33 -13.15
N LEU A 271 -7.28 -42.44 -12.63
CA LEU A 271 -7.95 -42.55 -11.34
C LEU A 271 -9.44 -42.93 -11.44
N GLU A 272 -9.98 -43.18 -12.64
CA GLU A 272 -11.41 -43.50 -12.85
C GLU A 272 -11.92 -44.67 -11.98
N ASN A 273 -11.07 -45.65 -11.67
CA ASN A 273 -11.43 -46.81 -10.84
C ASN A 273 -11.00 -46.67 -9.36
N ALA A 274 -10.49 -45.51 -8.95
CA ALA A 274 -10.06 -45.25 -7.59
C ALA A 274 -11.23 -44.86 -6.68
N ASN A 275 -10.96 -44.79 -5.36
CA ASN A 275 -11.94 -44.26 -4.41
C ASN A 275 -12.31 -42.80 -4.78
N PRO A 276 -13.61 -42.42 -4.79
CA PRO A 276 -14.04 -41.04 -5.05
C PRO A 276 -13.31 -39.98 -4.24
N LEU A 277 -12.94 -40.30 -2.98
CA LEU A 277 -12.14 -39.44 -2.12
C LEU A 277 -10.76 -39.14 -2.71
N LEU A 278 -10.12 -40.13 -3.33
CA LEU A 278 -8.81 -39.94 -3.94
C LEU A 278 -8.89 -39.08 -5.20
N SER A 279 -9.92 -39.29 -6.04
CA SER A 279 -10.15 -38.49 -7.24
C SER A 279 -10.45 -37.02 -6.88
N ALA A 280 -11.42 -36.79 -6.00
CA ALA A 280 -11.78 -35.44 -5.54
C ALA A 280 -10.62 -34.71 -4.86
N LEU A 281 -9.78 -35.43 -4.10
CA LEU A 281 -8.62 -34.84 -3.44
C LEU A 281 -7.50 -34.49 -4.44
N LEU A 282 -7.08 -35.44 -5.27
CA LEU A 282 -5.91 -35.27 -6.12
C LEU A 282 -6.21 -34.53 -7.42
N VAL A 283 -7.28 -34.89 -8.12
CA VAL A 283 -7.64 -34.34 -9.42
C VAL A 283 -8.24 -32.95 -9.23
N ASP A 284 -9.37 -32.86 -8.53
CA ASP A 284 -10.11 -31.60 -8.44
C ASP A 284 -9.51 -30.68 -7.36
N GLY A 285 -9.12 -31.25 -6.22
CA GLY A 285 -8.58 -30.50 -5.10
C GLY A 285 -7.17 -29.96 -5.34
N VAL A 286 -6.21 -30.86 -5.57
CA VAL A 286 -4.78 -30.52 -5.69
C VAL A 286 -4.44 -30.02 -7.10
N ILE A 287 -4.72 -30.79 -8.15
CA ILE A 287 -4.37 -30.40 -9.53
C ILE A 287 -5.21 -29.19 -9.96
N GLY A 288 -6.53 -29.21 -9.73
CA GLY A 288 -7.39 -28.04 -9.95
C GLY A 288 -6.93 -26.81 -9.18
N GLY A 289 -6.47 -26.99 -7.93
CA GLY A 289 -5.89 -25.90 -7.14
C GLY A 289 -4.60 -25.33 -7.74
N VAL A 290 -3.73 -26.17 -8.30
CA VAL A 290 -2.53 -25.72 -9.03
C VAL A 290 -2.93 -24.97 -10.30
N ILE A 291 -3.91 -25.47 -11.06
CA ILE A 291 -4.40 -24.83 -12.28
C ILE A 291 -4.92 -23.43 -11.99
N ALA A 292 -5.75 -23.25 -10.95
CA ALA A 292 -6.24 -21.94 -10.55
C ALA A 292 -5.09 -20.95 -10.24
N VAL A 293 -4.04 -21.40 -9.54
CA VAL A 293 -2.89 -20.55 -9.20
C VAL A 293 -2.07 -20.16 -10.43
N VAL A 294 -1.79 -21.13 -11.31
CA VAL A 294 -0.93 -20.90 -12.48
C VAL A 294 -1.71 -20.20 -13.59
N GLY A 295 -3.01 -20.45 -13.74
CA GLY A 295 -3.89 -19.76 -14.69
C GLY A 295 -4.00 -18.26 -14.42
N PHE A 296 -4.02 -17.84 -13.15
CA PHE A 296 -4.03 -16.41 -12.81
C PHE A 296 -2.68 -15.71 -12.97
N LEU A 297 -1.58 -16.47 -13.04
CA LEU A 297 -0.22 -15.93 -13.01
C LEU A 297 0.11 -15.00 -14.22
N PRO A 298 -0.23 -15.33 -15.48
CA PRO A 298 0.04 -14.47 -16.63
C PRO A 298 -0.59 -13.08 -16.53
N LEU A 299 -1.85 -12.99 -16.10
CA LEU A 299 -2.56 -11.71 -15.94
C LEU A 299 -1.83 -10.79 -14.97
N VAL A 300 -1.40 -11.35 -13.83
CA VAL A 300 -0.65 -10.63 -12.79
C VAL A 300 0.74 -10.21 -13.29
N MET A 301 1.43 -11.09 -14.03
CA MET A 301 2.76 -10.83 -14.57
C MET A 301 2.75 -9.69 -15.60
N VAL A 302 1.84 -9.73 -16.58
CA VAL A 302 1.72 -8.66 -17.59
C VAL A 302 1.39 -7.33 -16.91
N MET A 303 0.50 -7.33 -15.93
CA MET A 303 0.21 -6.13 -15.14
C MET A 303 1.47 -5.60 -14.43
N TYR A 304 2.26 -6.44 -13.75
CA TYR A 304 3.49 -5.99 -13.10
C TYR A 304 4.52 -5.43 -14.07
N PHE A 305 4.63 -6.04 -15.25
CA PHE A 305 5.51 -5.55 -16.28
C PHE A 305 5.13 -4.11 -16.67
N LEU A 306 3.87 -3.86 -16.99
CA LEU A 306 3.38 -2.53 -17.37
C LEU A 306 3.53 -1.51 -16.24
N ILE A 307 3.22 -1.89 -15.00
CA ILE A 307 3.36 -1.01 -13.84
C ILE A 307 4.83 -0.70 -13.57
N ALA A 308 5.73 -1.67 -13.73
CA ALA A 308 7.17 -1.44 -13.62
C ALA A 308 7.68 -0.47 -14.69
N LEU A 309 7.17 -0.51 -15.92
CA LEU A 309 7.49 0.48 -16.95
C LEU A 309 7.02 1.90 -16.56
N LEU A 310 5.82 2.03 -15.99
CA LEU A 310 5.29 3.31 -15.51
C LEU A 310 6.05 3.86 -14.29
N GLU A 311 6.58 2.97 -13.44
CA GLU A 311 7.42 3.31 -12.30
C GLU A 311 8.81 3.78 -12.78
N ASP A 312 9.44 3.03 -13.68
CA ASP A 312 10.77 3.32 -14.24
C ASP A 312 10.81 4.62 -15.05
N CYS A 313 9.74 4.93 -15.80
CA CYS A 313 9.67 6.16 -16.60
C CYS A 313 9.39 7.43 -15.75
N GLY A 314 9.09 7.25 -14.47
CA GLY A 314 8.82 8.34 -13.53
C GLY A 314 7.38 8.85 -13.55
N TYR A 315 6.46 8.22 -14.29
CA TYR A 315 5.06 8.65 -14.39
C TYR A 315 4.33 8.57 -13.03
N MET A 316 4.54 7.51 -12.27
CA MET A 316 3.88 7.30 -10.96
C MET A 316 4.18 8.43 -9.95
N SER A 317 5.35 9.05 -10.02
CA SER A 317 5.69 10.20 -9.17
C SER A 317 4.88 11.45 -9.48
N ARG A 318 4.51 11.69 -10.75
CA ARG A 318 3.67 12.82 -11.17
C ARG A 318 2.22 12.60 -10.76
N VAL A 319 1.73 11.38 -10.97
CA VAL A 319 0.38 10.97 -10.54
C VAL A 319 0.20 11.22 -9.04
N ALA A 320 1.18 10.84 -8.22
CA ALA A 320 1.16 11.10 -6.79
C ALA A 320 1.09 12.61 -6.47
N VAL A 321 1.77 13.48 -7.23
CA VAL A 321 1.69 14.94 -7.05
C VAL A 321 0.31 15.49 -7.41
N VAL A 322 -0.31 15.02 -8.51
CA VAL A 322 -1.65 15.46 -8.93
C VAL A 322 -2.71 15.11 -7.89
N LEU A 323 -2.58 13.95 -7.26
CA LEU A 323 -3.57 13.40 -6.35
C LEU A 323 -3.30 13.73 -4.88
N ASP A 324 -2.10 14.19 -4.52
CA ASP A 324 -1.76 14.60 -3.14
C ASP A 324 -2.78 15.59 -2.54
N PRO A 325 -3.26 16.64 -3.24
CA PRO A 325 -4.26 17.57 -2.69
C PRO A 325 -5.58 16.89 -2.29
N ILE A 326 -5.95 15.79 -2.95
CA ILE A 326 -7.18 15.04 -2.68
C ILE A 326 -6.97 14.13 -1.47
N PHE A 327 -5.91 13.31 -1.48
CA PHE A 327 -5.63 12.35 -0.41
C PHE A 327 -5.25 13.02 0.92
N LYS A 328 -4.59 14.18 0.86
CA LYS A 328 -4.22 14.94 2.05
C LYS A 328 -5.43 15.48 2.83
N ARG A 329 -6.60 15.63 2.19
CA ARG A 329 -7.85 16.01 2.89
C ARG A 329 -8.34 14.92 3.82
N VAL A 330 -8.04 13.66 3.50
CA VAL A 330 -8.41 12.49 4.30
C VAL A 330 -7.24 11.89 5.07
N GLY A 331 -6.15 12.63 5.23
CA GLY A 331 -5.00 12.21 6.07
C GLY A 331 -4.16 11.09 5.46
N LEU A 332 -4.18 10.94 4.14
CA LEU A 332 -3.30 10.06 3.36
C LEU A 332 -2.32 10.92 2.52
N SER A 333 -1.26 10.31 1.99
CA SER A 333 -0.36 10.98 1.03
C SER A 333 -0.75 10.68 -0.40
N GLY A 334 -0.33 11.53 -1.35
CA GLY A 334 -0.51 11.27 -2.78
C GLY A 334 0.13 9.94 -3.23
N LYS A 335 1.12 9.41 -2.50
CA LYS A 335 1.70 8.08 -2.71
C LYS A 335 0.71 6.94 -2.47
N SER A 336 -0.35 7.14 -1.70
CA SER A 336 -1.39 6.12 -1.45
C SER A 336 -2.14 5.71 -2.71
N VAL A 337 -2.15 6.56 -3.74
CA VAL A 337 -2.72 6.25 -5.06
C VAL A 337 -2.09 5.01 -5.67
N ILE A 338 -0.77 4.88 -5.54
CA ILE A 338 0.00 3.81 -6.17
C ILE A 338 -0.55 2.45 -5.68
N PRO A 339 -0.65 2.19 -4.37
CA PRO A 339 -1.37 1.04 -3.83
C PRO A 339 -2.80 0.85 -4.33
N PHE A 340 -3.65 1.89 -4.26
CA PHE A 340 -5.07 1.76 -4.64
C PHE A 340 -5.26 1.34 -6.10
N VAL A 341 -4.45 1.89 -6.99
CA VAL A 341 -4.55 1.66 -8.42
C VAL A 341 -4.00 0.27 -8.79
N ILE A 342 -2.88 -0.13 -8.19
CA ILE A 342 -2.34 -1.48 -8.37
C ILE A 342 -3.34 -2.53 -7.84
N THR A 343 -4.10 -2.21 -6.79
CA THR A 343 -5.13 -3.12 -6.24
C THR A 343 -6.22 -3.47 -7.24
N ILE A 344 -6.57 -2.59 -8.19
CA ILE A 344 -7.60 -2.86 -9.20
C ILE A 344 -7.29 -4.12 -10.02
N GLY A 345 -6.02 -4.46 -10.22
CA GLY A 345 -5.70 -5.77 -10.80
C GLY A 345 -5.56 -6.84 -9.73
N CYS A 346 -4.73 -6.63 -8.71
CA CYS A 346 -4.61 -7.57 -7.60
C CYS A 346 -4.34 -6.87 -6.27
N ALA A 347 -5.08 -7.23 -5.22
CA ALA A 347 -4.92 -6.64 -3.90
C ALA A 347 -3.55 -6.94 -3.27
N VAL A 348 -2.97 -8.13 -3.49
CA VAL A 348 -1.67 -8.55 -2.92
C VAL A 348 -0.55 -7.55 -3.22
N PRO A 349 -0.21 -7.26 -4.50
CA PRO A 349 0.81 -6.27 -4.80
C PRO A 349 0.40 -4.83 -4.50
N GLY A 350 -0.88 -4.51 -4.61
CA GLY A 350 -1.36 -3.17 -4.28
C GLY A 350 -1.07 -2.85 -2.82
N ILE A 351 -1.37 -3.80 -1.92
CA ILE A 351 -1.01 -3.70 -0.51
C ILE A 351 0.51 -3.63 -0.34
N MET A 352 1.29 -4.50 -1.00
CA MET A 352 2.76 -4.47 -0.89
C MET A 352 3.38 -3.16 -1.38
N ALA A 353 2.78 -2.49 -2.36
CA ALA A 353 3.23 -1.20 -2.86
C ALA A 353 3.11 -0.07 -1.81
N SER A 354 2.34 -0.28 -0.74
CA SER A 354 2.23 0.68 0.37
C SER A 354 3.57 0.89 1.10
N ARG A 355 4.54 -0.04 0.96
CA ARG A 355 5.92 0.12 1.47
C ARG A 355 6.65 1.37 0.98
N THR A 356 6.21 1.95 -0.14
CA THR A 356 6.74 3.21 -0.68
C THR A 356 6.37 4.43 0.18
N ILE A 357 5.39 4.28 1.07
CA ILE A 357 4.92 5.28 2.04
C ILE A 357 5.75 5.16 3.31
N ARG A 358 6.47 6.23 3.65
CA ARG A 358 7.40 6.25 4.80
C ARG A 358 6.71 6.43 6.13
N ASN A 359 5.62 7.20 6.16
CA ASN A 359 4.82 7.35 7.37
C ASN A 359 4.12 6.02 7.66
N GLU A 360 4.47 5.39 8.77
CA GLU A 360 3.99 4.05 9.15
C GLU A 360 2.47 3.99 9.26
N ARG A 361 1.85 5.09 9.74
CA ARG A 361 0.41 5.16 9.91
C ARG A 361 -0.30 5.30 8.57
N GLU A 362 0.20 6.17 7.69
CA GLU A 362 -0.34 6.29 6.32
C GLU A 362 -0.15 4.98 5.55
N ARG A 363 0.99 4.30 5.73
CA ARG A 363 1.23 2.96 5.15
C ARG A 363 0.18 1.96 5.65
N ARG A 364 -0.01 1.85 6.97
CA ARG A 364 -1.01 0.96 7.58
C ARG A 364 -2.43 1.25 7.10
N ALA A 365 -2.82 2.53 7.10
CA ALA A 365 -4.13 2.95 6.62
C ALA A 365 -4.30 2.62 5.12
N THR A 366 -3.30 2.90 4.30
CA THR A 366 -3.35 2.59 2.86
C THR A 366 -3.45 1.08 2.62
N ALA A 367 -2.62 0.27 3.29
CA ALA A 367 -2.67 -1.19 3.19
C ALA A 367 -4.05 -1.76 3.57
N MET A 368 -4.69 -1.19 4.59
CA MET A 368 -6.02 -1.58 5.06
C MET A 368 -7.15 -1.16 4.11
N LEU A 369 -7.00 -0.02 3.45
CA LEU A 369 -8.03 0.55 2.58
C LEU A 369 -7.91 0.04 1.14
N SER A 370 -6.72 -0.40 0.72
CA SER A 370 -6.45 -0.92 -0.63
C SER A 370 -7.51 -1.92 -1.10
N PRO A 371 -7.88 -2.95 -0.31
CA PRO A 371 -8.89 -3.95 -0.67
C PRO A 371 -10.29 -3.45 -1.01
N PHE A 372 -10.65 -2.20 -0.67
CA PHE A 372 -11.93 -1.62 -1.07
C PHE A 372 -12.00 -1.32 -2.56
N MET A 373 -10.86 -1.20 -3.25
CA MET A 373 -10.86 -1.23 -4.71
C MET A 373 -11.15 -2.66 -5.20
N PRO A 374 -12.16 -2.86 -6.06
CA PRO A 374 -12.39 -4.16 -6.65
C PRO A 374 -11.18 -4.61 -7.49
N CYS A 375 -10.64 -5.79 -7.19
CA CYS A 375 -9.53 -6.38 -7.95
C CYS A 375 -10.04 -7.26 -9.10
N GLY A 376 -9.17 -7.68 -10.02
CA GLY A 376 -9.52 -8.50 -11.18
C GLY A 376 -10.32 -9.77 -10.82
N ALA A 377 -9.95 -10.45 -9.73
CA ALA A 377 -10.67 -11.62 -9.21
C ALA A 377 -12.13 -11.35 -8.78
N LYS A 378 -12.55 -10.09 -8.63
CA LYS A 378 -13.96 -9.74 -8.33
C LYS A 378 -14.79 -9.47 -9.59
N ILE A 379 -14.15 -9.40 -10.76
CA ILE A 379 -14.85 -9.16 -12.03
C ILE A 379 -15.85 -10.29 -12.35
N PRO A 380 -15.51 -11.59 -12.19
CA PRO A 380 -16.48 -12.67 -12.43
C PRO A 380 -17.73 -12.55 -11.56
N VAL A 381 -17.57 -12.17 -10.29
CA VAL A 381 -18.71 -11.94 -9.38
C VAL A 381 -19.57 -10.77 -9.84
N ILE A 382 -18.95 -9.65 -10.24
CA ILE A 382 -19.69 -8.49 -10.77
C ILE A 382 -20.44 -8.88 -12.05
N ALA A 383 -19.78 -9.59 -12.97
CA ALA A 383 -20.36 -10.01 -14.24
C ALA A 383 -21.54 -10.96 -14.03
N LEU A 384 -21.40 -11.98 -13.18
CA LEU A 384 -22.48 -12.91 -12.86
C LEU A 384 -23.74 -12.19 -12.36
N PHE A 385 -23.60 -11.31 -11.37
CA PHE A 385 -24.75 -10.60 -10.80
C PHE A 385 -25.30 -9.53 -11.75
N ALA A 386 -24.45 -8.88 -12.57
CA ALA A 386 -24.89 -7.94 -13.61
C ALA A 386 -25.70 -8.65 -14.71
N GLY A 387 -25.23 -9.79 -15.21
CA GLY A 387 -25.92 -10.59 -16.22
C GLY A 387 -27.20 -11.22 -15.69
N ALA A 388 -27.17 -11.78 -14.48
CA ALA A 388 -28.35 -12.46 -13.92
C ALA A 388 -29.50 -11.50 -13.53
N PHE A 389 -29.20 -10.35 -12.88
CA PHE A 389 -30.24 -9.50 -12.30
C PHE A 389 -30.46 -8.17 -13.03
N PHE A 390 -29.52 -7.73 -13.86
CA PHE A 390 -29.47 -6.38 -14.40
C PHE A 390 -29.23 -6.33 -15.91
N ASP A 391 -29.48 -7.42 -16.65
CA ASP A 391 -29.40 -7.44 -18.12
C ASP A 391 -28.05 -6.90 -18.65
N ASP A 392 -26.94 -7.31 -18.02
CA ASP A 392 -25.57 -6.88 -18.33
C ASP A 392 -25.32 -5.36 -18.27
N ALA A 393 -26.09 -4.66 -17.45
CA ALA A 393 -25.98 -3.21 -17.37
C ALA A 393 -24.62 -2.74 -16.81
N GLY A 394 -23.83 -2.05 -17.63
CA GLY A 394 -22.49 -1.56 -17.29
C GLY A 394 -22.41 -0.57 -16.11
N TRP A 395 -23.55 -0.02 -15.66
CA TRP A 395 -23.61 0.83 -14.47
C TRP A 395 -23.34 0.04 -13.18
N VAL A 396 -23.60 -1.28 -13.15
CA VAL A 396 -23.36 -2.13 -11.98
C VAL A 396 -21.87 -2.12 -11.63
N SER A 397 -21.00 -2.45 -12.59
CA SER A 397 -19.54 -2.39 -12.44
C SER A 397 -19.07 -0.98 -12.06
N THR A 398 -19.55 0.04 -12.78
CA THR A 398 -19.20 1.45 -12.51
C THR A 398 -19.52 1.85 -11.06
N THR A 399 -20.67 1.41 -10.55
CA THR A 399 -21.11 1.70 -9.17
C THR A 399 -20.24 0.99 -8.15
N MET A 400 -19.79 -0.24 -8.40
CA MET A 400 -18.86 -0.95 -7.50
C MET A 400 -17.53 -0.20 -7.38
N TYR A 401 -16.90 0.17 -8.50
CA TYR A 401 -15.64 0.92 -8.45
C TYR A 401 -15.80 2.30 -7.78
N LEU A 402 -16.88 3.03 -8.09
CA LEU A 402 -17.11 4.36 -7.53
C LEU A 402 -17.40 4.31 -6.02
N SER A 403 -18.24 3.38 -5.58
CA SER A 403 -18.52 3.18 -4.16
C SER A 403 -17.28 2.72 -3.39
N GLY A 404 -16.43 1.85 -3.96
CA GLY A 404 -15.12 1.52 -3.40
C GLY A 404 -14.23 2.75 -3.16
N ILE A 405 -14.14 3.66 -4.13
CA ILE A 405 -13.39 4.93 -3.99
C ILE A 405 -13.99 5.79 -2.85
N VAL A 406 -15.31 5.93 -2.80
CA VAL A 406 -16.00 6.67 -1.73
C VAL A 406 -15.71 6.07 -0.36
N LEU A 407 -15.78 4.74 -0.23
CA LEU A 407 -15.48 4.02 1.00
C LEU A 407 -14.03 4.22 1.45
N ILE A 408 -13.07 4.26 0.54
CA ILE A 408 -11.67 4.59 0.88
C ILE A 408 -11.58 5.95 1.56
N PHE A 409 -12.22 6.98 1.02
CA PHE A 409 -12.21 8.32 1.62
C PHE A 409 -12.93 8.36 2.97
N LEU A 410 -14.11 7.75 3.08
CA LEU A 410 -14.87 7.69 4.34
C LEU A 410 -14.13 6.92 5.43
N CYS A 411 -13.59 5.75 5.10
CA CYS A 411 -12.84 4.93 6.03
C CYS A 411 -11.50 5.58 6.40
N ALA A 412 -10.82 6.30 5.48
CA ALA A 412 -9.63 7.09 5.82
C ALA A 412 -9.94 8.16 6.89
N LEU A 413 -11.05 8.89 6.74
CA LEU A 413 -11.51 9.85 7.76
C LEU A 413 -11.86 9.16 9.09
N LEU A 414 -12.48 7.98 9.03
CA LEU A 414 -12.81 7.19 10.20
C LEU A 414 -11.55 6.74 10.96
N ILE A 415 -10.57 6.19 10.24
CA ILE A 415 -9.27 5.80 10.80
C ILE A 415 -8.58 7.00 11.42
N ASN A 416 -8.64 8.19 10.78
CA ASN A 416 -8.09 9.41 11.37
C ASN A 416 -8.69 9.73 12.73
N LYS A 417 -10.01 9.57 12.84
CA LYS A 417 -10.73 9.83 14.07
C LYS A 417 -10.40 8.79 15.15
N ILE A 418 -10.32 7.51 14.78
CA ILE A 418 -9.99 6.40 15.70
C ILE A 418 -8.55 6.51 16.21
N THR A 419 -7.60 6.94 15.37
CA THR A 419 -6.18 7.01 15.73
C THR A 419 -5.75 8.35 16.35
N GLY A 420 -6.66 9.34 16.44
CA GLY A 420 -6.43 10.58 17.20
C GLY A 420 -5.42 11.58 16.62
N HIS A 421 -5.02 11.45 15.35
CA HIS A 421 -3.96 12.29 14.77
C HIS A 421 -4.58 13.51 14.07
N LYS A 422 -4.65 14.66 14.77
CA LYS A 422 -5.29 15.87 14.24
C LYS A 422 -4.36 17.01 13.77
N ALA A 423 -3.05 16.99 14.01
CA ALA A 423 -2.33 18.28 13.96
C ALA A 423 -0.95 18.35 13.28
N ARG A 424 -0.38 17.30 12.67
CA ARG A 424 0.80 17.53 11.81
C ARG A 424 0.84 16.60 10.60
N LYS A 425 0.78 17.22 9.42
CA LYS A 425 0.90 16.55 8.13
C LYS A 425 2.37 16.16 7.93
N SER A 426 2.63 14.93 7.48
CA SER A 426 3.90 14.64 6.83
C SER A 426 4.01 15.61 5.64
N PHE A 427 5.12 16.33 5.52
CA PHE A 427 5.36 17.10 4.31
C PHE A 427 5.55 16.09 3.18
N PHE A 428 4.60 16.07 2.24
CA PHE A 428 4.76 15.32 1.01
C PHE A 428 5.81 16.02 0.15
N ILE A 429 7.08 15.70 0.41
CA ILE A 429 8.20 16.18 -0.37
C ILE A 429 8.66 15.02 -1.25
N ILE A 430 8.31 15.06 -2.54
CA ILE A 430 8.78 14.12 -3.54
C ILE A 430 9.73 14.85 -4.50
N GLU A 431 10.88 14.25 -4.79
CA GLU A 431 11.71 14.68 -5.92
C GLU A 431 11.09 14.08 -7.15
N LEU A 432 10.70 14.90 -8.12
CA LEU A 432 10.28 14.40 -9.41
C LEU A 432 11.54 13.83 -10.10
N PRO A 433 11.64 12.50 -10.31
CA PRO A 433 12.76 11.93 -11.04
C PRO A 433 12.76 12.48 -12.47
N GLU A 434 13.94 12.63 -13.07
CA GLU A 434 14.05 12.96 -14.49
C GLU A 434 13.34 11.87 -15.33
N TYR A 435 12.71 12.27 -16.45
CA TYR A 435 12.12 11.32 -17.38
C TYR A 435 13.21 10.38 -17.92
N LYS A 436 12.95 9.08 -17.84
CA LYS A 436 13.84 8.05 -18.37
C LYS A 436 13.05 7.15 -19.30
N LEU A 437 13.71 6.68 -20.36
CA LEU A 437 13.17 5.58 -21.14
C LEU A 437 13.14 4.34 -20.25
N PRO A 438 11.99 3.67 -20.10
CA PRO A 438 11.86 2.56 -19.18
C PRO A 438 12.69 1.37 -19.66
N SER A 439 13.30 0.65 -18.72
CA SER A 439 14.16 -0.49 -19.06
C SER A 439 13.31 -1.74 -19.26
N LEU A 440 13.15 -2.22 -20.51
CA LEU A 440 12.34 -3.42 -20.78
C LEU A 440 12.88 -4.65 -20.01
N MET A 441 14.20 -4.82 -19.95
CA MET A 441 14.83 -5.90 -19.21
C MET A 441 14.70 -5.74 -17.68
N GLY A 442 14.68 -4.50 -17.16
CA GLY A 442 14.46 -4.24 -15.74
C GLY A 442 13.01 -4.54 -15.34
N ALA A 443 12.05 -4.10 -16.17
CA ALA A 443 10.64 -4.43 -16.01
C ALA A 443 10.39 -5.94 -16.08
N PHE A 444 11.04 -6.66 -17.01
CA PHE A 444 10.94 -8.11 -17.10
C PHE A 444 11.49 -8.83 -15.85
N LYS A 445 12.67 -8.42 -15.35
CA LYS A 445 13.22 -8.97 -14.09
C LYS A 445 12.33 -8.69 -12.89
N SER A 446 11.77 -7.48 -12.82
CA SER A 446 10.80 -7.09 -11.78
C SER A 446 9.54 -7.96 -11.85
N MET A 447 8.98 -8.14 -13.05
CA MET A 447 7.84 -9.02 -13.31
C MET A 447 8.13 -10.46 -12.83
N CYS A 448 9.25 -11.06 -13.23
CA CYS A 448 9.58 -12.43 -12.83
C CYS A 448 9.80 -12.56 -11.31
N SER A 449 10.47 -11.60 -10.68
CA SER A 449 10.69 -11.62 -9.23
C SER A 449 9.38 -11.49 -8.44
N ARG A 450 8.46 -10.63 -8.90
CA ARG A 450 7.14 -10.44 -8.27
C ARG A 450 6.21 -11.62 -8.56
N GLY A 451 6.25 -12.18 -9.77
CA GLY A 451 5.53 -13.41 -10.14
C GLY A 451 5.96 -14.60 -9.29
N TRP A 452 7.26 -14.80 -9.10
CA TRP A 452 7.79 -15.82 -8.18
C TRP A 452 7.32 -15.60 -6.74
N SER A 453 7.32 -14.35 -6.28
CA SER A 453 6.81 -14.01 -4.94
C SER A 453 5.31 -14.32 -4.79
N TYR A 454 4.52 -14.18 -5.86
CA TYR A 454 3.12 -14.59 -5.89
C TYR A 454 3.00 -16.11 -5.78
N ILE A 455 3.74 -16.89 -6.59
CA ILE A 455 3.73 -18.36 -6.52
C ILE A 455 4.04 -18.84 -5.10
N VAL A 456 5.17 -18.40 -4.52
CA VAL A 456 5.61 -18.90 -3.21
C VAL A 456 4.62 -18.56 -2.07
N LYS A 457 3.92 -17.42 -2.15
CA LYS A 457 3.03 -16.96 -1.08
C LYS A 457 1.59 -17.38 -1.24
N ALA A 458 1.10 -17.40 -2.48
CA ALA A 458 -0.31 -17.68 -2.79
C ALA A 458 -0.54 -19.16 -3.06
N ALA A 459 0.40 -19.88 -3.70
CA ALA A 459 0.18 -21.27 -4.12
C ALA A 459 -0.15 -22.18 -2.94
N THR A 460 0.61 -22.13 -1.84
CA THR A 460 0.39 -23.03 -0.70
C THR A 460 -0.96 -22.78 -0.02
N ILE A 461 -1.37 -21.51 0.09
CA ILE A 461 -2.64 -21.13 0.72
C ILE A 461 -3.81 -21.51 -0.19
N ILE A 462 -3.74 -21.14 -1.47
CA ILE A 462 -4.80 -21.44 -2.45
C ILE A 462 -4.97 -22.94 -2.62
N LEU A 463 -3.88 -23.70 -2.77
CA LEU A 463 -3.92 -25.15 -2.88
C LEU A 463 -4.62 -25.79 -1.68
N LEU A 464 -4.15 -25.50 -0.46
CA LEU A 464 -4.71 -26.08 0.77
C LEU A 464 -6.19 -25.73 0.91
N CYS A 465 -6.55 -24.49 0.64
CA CYS A 465 -7.92 -24.04 0.77
C CYS A 465 -8.83 -24.57 -0.34
N ASN A 466 -8.36 -24.69 -1.58
CA ASN A 466 -9.12 -25.28 -2.69
C ASN A 466 -9.39 -26.76 -2.43
N THR A 467 -8.35 -27.50 -2.02
CA THR A 467 -8.48 -28.90 -1.62
C THR A 467 -9.47 -29.05 -0.46
N ALA A 468 -9.39 -28.18 0.56
CA ALA A 468 -10.34 -28.21 1.68
C ALA A 468 -11.78 -27.92 1.21
N VAL A 469 -11.99 -26.91 0.36
CA VAL A 469 -13.32 -26.57 -0.17
C VAL A 469 -13.87 -27.72 -0.99
N GLN A 470 -13.07 -28.35 -1.85
CA GLN A 470 -13.49 -29.51 -2.64
C GLN A 470 -13.95 -30.66 -1.74
N ILE A 471 -13.16 -31.01 -0.71
CA ILE A 471 -13.57 -32.04 0.26
C ILE A 471 -14.89 -31.66 0.94
N MET A 472 -15.01 -30.39 1.38
CA MET A 472 -16.21 -29.93 2.07
C MET A 472 -17.46 -29.91 1.18
N GLN A 473 -17.30 -29.71 -0.13
CA GLN A 473 -18.38 -29.73 -1.10
C GLN A 473 -18.81 -31.15 -1.47
N THR A 474 -17.85 -32.07 -1.66
CA THR A 474 -18.13 -33.43 -2.14
C THR A 474 -18.59 -34.39 -1.03
N PHE A 475 -18.10 -34.23 0.21
CA PHE A 475 -18.29 -35.22 1.28
C PHE A 475 -19.16 -34.74 2.43
N ASP A 476 -19.78 -35.69 3.12
CA ASP A 476 -20.39 -35.53 4.44
C ASP A 476 -19.37 -35.75 5.58
N TRP A 477 -19.77 -35.54 6.84
CA TRP A 477 -18.88 -35.74 8.01
C TRP A 477 -18.42 -37.19 8.21
N THR A 478 -19.05 -38.15 7.53
CA THR A 478 -18.64 -39.56 7.52
C THR A 478 -17.73 -39.91 6.34
N PHE A 479 -17.37 -38.92 5.50
CA PHE A 479 -16.58 -39.05 4.28
C PHE A 479 -17.23 -39.95 3.20
N HIS A 480 -18.56 -40.03 3.18
CA HIS A 480 -19.30 -40.52 2.02
C HIS A 480 -19.59 -39.37 1.07
N VAL A 481 -19.70 -39.67 -0.23
CA VAL A 481 -20.12 -38.68 -1.23
C VAL A 481 -21.53 -38.24 -0.89
N ALA A 482 -21.72 -36.93 -0.74
CA ALA A 482 -23.00 -36.37 -0.33
C ALA A 482 -24.06 -36.62 -1.42
N GLU A 483 -25.19 -37.23 -1.06
CA GLU A 483 -26.30 -37.50 -1.99
C GLU A 483 -26.99 -36.20 -2.45
N THR A 484 -26.94 -35.16 -1.61
CA THR A 484 -27.45 -33.82 -1.91
C THR A 484 -26.47 -32.76 -1.42
N THR A 485 -26.47 -31.58 -2.04
CA THR A 485 -25.58 -30.47 -1.65
C THR A 485 -25.84 -30.00 -0.20
N ASP A 486 -27.08 -30.14 0.29
CA ASP A 486 -27.50 -29.78 1.65
C ASP A 486 -26.89 -30.68 2.75
N THR A 487 -26.49 -31.91 2.43
CA THR A 487 -25.87 -32.84 3.40
C THR A 487 -24.34 -32.75 3.45
N SER A 488 -23.75 -31.88 2.62
CA SER A 488 -22.30 -31.68 2.57
C SER A 488 -21.73 -31.07 3.87
N ILE A 489 -20.43 -31.31 4.13
CA ILE A 489 -19.72 -30.64 5.23
C ILE A 489 -19.83 -29.12 5.07
N LEU A 490 -19.71 -28.60 3.84
CA LEU A 490 -19.79 -27.17 3.55
C LEU A 490 -21.14 -26.59 3.99
N ALA A 491 -22.25 -27.27 3.70
CA ALA A 491 -23.58 -26.83 4.12
C ALA A 491 -23.68 -26.70 5.64
N SER A 492 -23.13 -27.67 6.39
CA SER A 492 -23.12 -27.64 7.85
C SER A 492 -22.29 -26.49 8.44
N ILE A 493 -21.15 -26.16 7.81
CA ILE A 493 -20.27 -25.06 8.23
C ILE A 493 -20.85 -23.70 7.85
N ALA A 494 -21.50 -23.59 6.69
CA ALA A 494 -22.04 -22.34 6.16
C ALA A 494 -23.39 -21.95 6.78
N SER A 495 -24.21 -22.91 7.19
CA SER A 495 -25.55 -22.67 7.74
C SER A 495 -25.57 -21.69 8.92
N PRO A 496 -24.65 -21.74 9.91
CA PRO A 496 -24.58 -20.73 10.97
C PRO A 496 -24.27 -19.31 10.44
N PHE A 497 -23.44 -19.19 9.40
CA PHE A 497 -23.11 -17.90 8.80
C PHE A 497 -24.26 -17.32 7.96
N ALA A 498 -25.19 -18.14 7.50
CA ALA A 498 -26.37 -17.67 6.76
C ALA A 498 -27.24 -16.71 7.59
N TYR A 499 -27.29 -16.89 8.91
CA TYR A 499 -28.00 -15.96 9.80
C TYR A 499 -27.38 -14.55 9.80
N LEU A 500 -26.06 -14.44 9.60
CA LEU A 500 -25.39 -13.15 9.45
C LEU A 500 -25.79 -12.45 8.14
N LEU A 501 -26.22 -13.20 7.12
CA LEU A 501 -26.61 -12.63 5.82
C LEU A 501 -28.08 -12.24 5.74
N ILE A 502 -28.95 -12.67 6.67
CA ILE A 502 -30.37 -12.28 6.66
C ILE A 502 -30.54 -10.75 6.59
N PRO A 503 -29.80 -9.92 7.38
CA PRO A 503 -29.94 -8.46 7.28
C PRO A 503 -29.43 -7.86 5.97
N VAL A 504 -28.63 -8.60 5.20
CA VAL A 504 -28.01 -8.15 3.94
C VAL A 504 -28.79 -8.63 2.71
N VAL A 505 -29.40 -9.81 2.77
CA VAL A 505 -30.06 -10.44 1.61
C VAL A 505 -31.57 -10.60 1.83
N GLY A 506 -32.03 -10.58 3.07
CA GLY A 506 -33.44 -10.77 3.43
C GLY A 506 -33.90 -12.22 3.50
N VAL A 507 -33.11 -13.15 2.99
CA VAL A 507 -33.42 -14.59 2.91
C VAL A 507 -32.33 -15.39 3.62
N LEU A 508 -32.72 -16.45 4.31
CA LEU A 508 -31.78 -17.41 4.89
C LEU A 508 -31.33 -18.38 3.78
N SER A 509 -30.12 -18.19 3.26
CA SER A 509 -29.51 -19.08 2.27
C SER A 509 -28.10 -19.48 2.74
N TRP A 510 -27.91 -20.78 2.98
CA TRP A 510 -26.59 -21.32 3.31
C TRP A 510 -25.68 -21.32 2.08
N GLN A 511 -26.23 -21.42 0.86
CA GLN A 511 -25.48 -21.39 -0.39
C GLN A 511 -24.78 -20.03 -0.58
N LEU A 512 -25.50 -18.92 -0.34
CA LEU A 512 -24.92 -17.58 -0.37
C LEU A 512 -23.87 -17.38 0.74
N ALA A 513 -24.07 -18.01 1.90
CA ALA A 513 -23.11 -17.99 2.99
C ALA A 513 -21.86 -18.80 2.66
N ALA A 514 -22.01 -19.98 2.06
CA ALA A 514 -20.92 -20.84 1.60
C ALA A 514 -20.06 -20.08 0.58
N ALA A 515 -20.68 -19.46 -0.41
CA ALA A 515 -19.99 -18.64 -1.41
C ALA A 515 -19.27 -17.42 -0.79
N ALA A 516 -19.82 -16.80 0.25
CA ALA A 516 -19.15 -15.72 0.97
C ALA A 516 -17.91 -16.22 1.76
N ILE A 517 -18.00 -17.41 2.36
CA ILE A 517 -16.90 -18.04 3.11
C ILE A 517 -15.76 -18.45 2.17
N THR A 518 -16.08 -19.15 1.09
CA THR A 518 -15.08 -19.55 0.07
C THR A 518 -14.45 -18.33 -0.59
N GLY A 519 -15.20 -17.23 -0.70
CA GLY A 519 -14.70 -15.92 -1.13
C GLY A 519 -13.56 -15.33 -0.28
N PHE A 520 -13.39 -15.73 0.99
CA PHE A 520 -12.24 -15.33 1.81
C PHE A 520 -10.96 -16.06 1.45
N ILE A 521 -11.07 -17.25 0.85
CA ILE A 521 -9.94 -18.01 0.32
C ILE A 521 -9.48 -17.35 -0.97
N ALA A 522 -10.38 -17.28 -1.95
CA ALA A 522 -10.18 -16.73 -3.29
C ALA A 522 -11.48 -16.09 -3.75
N LYS A 523 -11.42 -14.87 -4.30
CA LYS A 523 -12.65 -14.10 -4.58
C LYS A 523 -13.35 -14.56 -5.85
N GLU A 524 -12.59 -15.14 -6.77
CA GLU A 524 -13.07 -15.81 -7.98
C GLU A 524 -13.92 -17.05 -7.65
N ASN A 525 -13.57 -17.80 -6.59
CA ASN A 525 -14.28 -19.02 -6.17
C ASN A 525 -15.72 -18.77 -5.71
N VAL A 526 -16.12 -17.53 -5.48
CA VAL A 526 -17.51 -17.17 -5.14
C VAL A 526 -18.45 -17.67 -6.24
N VAL A 527 -18.10 -17.45 -7.52
CA VAL A 527 -18.94 -17.87 -8.65
C VAL A 527 -19.02 -19.39 -8.75
N GLY A 528 -17.88 -20.08 -8.69
CA GLY A 528 -17.85 -21.55 -8.72
C GLY A 528 -18.62 -22.18 -7.56
N THR A 529 -18.53 -21.59 -6.36
CA THR A 529 -19.30 -22.07 -5.19
C THR A 529 -20.81 -21.86 -5.39
N LEU A 530 -21.23 -20.75 -5.99
CA LEU A 530 -22.63 -20.52 -6.32
C LEU A 530 -23.14 -21.53 -7.35
N ALA A 531 -22.35 -21.81 -8.39
CA ALA A 531 -22.69 -22.79 -9.42
C ALA A 531 -22.88 -24.21 -8.85
N VAL A 532 -22.00 -24.63 -7.94
CA VAL A 532 -22.04 -25.98 -7.33
C VAL A 532 -23.10 -26.09 -6.23
N CYS A 533 -23.27 -25.06 -5.39
CA CYS A 533 -24.18 -25.16 -4.23
C CYS A 533 -25.65 -24.99 -4.60
N PHE A 534 -25.98 -24.28 -5.68
CA PHE A 534 -27.35 -24.18 -6.18
C PHE A 534 -27.61 -25.24 -7.26
N VAL A 535 -28.58 -26.11 -7.00
CA VAL A 535 -28.95 -27.20 -7.90
C VAL A 535 -29.30 -26.65 -9.29
N GLY A 536 -28.64 -27.19 -10.32
CA GLY A 536 -28.88 -26.86 -11.72
C GLY A 536 -28.11 -25.65 -12.25
N LEU A 537 -27.41 -24.87 -11.41
CA LEU A 537 -26.62 -23.72 -11.88
C LEU A 537 -25.33 -24.12 -12.60
N GLU A 538 -24.79 -25.31 -12.38
CA GLU A 538 -23.65 -25.86 -13.14
C GLU A 538 -23.92 -25.95 -14.65
N ASN A 539 -25.19 -26.02 -15.07
CA ASN A 539 -25.59 -26.03 -16.47
C ASN A 539 -25.82 -24.63 -17.05
N LEU A 540 -25.75 -23.59 -16.22
CA LEU A 540 -26.07 -22.20 -16.56
C LEU A 540 -24.90 -21.24 -16.31
N ILE A 541 -23.92 -21.68 -15.53
CA ILE A 541 -22.69 -20.98 -15.21
C ILE A 541 -21.55 -21.91 -15.59
N ASP A 542 -20.69 -21.44 -16.47
CA ASP A 542 -19.44 -22.11 -16.78
C ASP A 542 -18.53 -22.04 -15.54
N THR A 543 -18.25 -23.20 -14.94
CA THR A 543 -17.41 -23.30 -13.74
C THR A 543 -15.92 -23.15 -14.03
N GLU A 544 -15.50 -23.30 -15.28
CA GLU A 544 -14.11 -23.13 -15.73
C GLU A 544 -13.84 -21.65 -16.04
N GLU A 545 -14.71 -21.02 -16.82
CA GLU A 545 -14.61 -19.58 -17.15
C GLU A 545 -15.16 -18.67 -16.03
N LEU A 546 -15.88 -19.22 -15.04
CA LEU A 546 -16.59 -18.49 -13.99
C LEU A 546 -17.54 -17.42 -14.58
N ALA A 547 -18.17 -17.76 -15.70
CA ALA A 547 -18.99 -16.87 -16.50
C ALA A 547 -20.41 -17.40 -16.66
N LEU A 548 -21.37 -16.49 -16.82
CA LEU A 548 -22.75 -16.85 -17.09
C LEU A 548 -22.88 -17.29 -18.56
N MET A 549 -23.57 -18.40 -18.81
CA MET A 549 -23.87 -18.84 -20.18
C MET A 549 -24.83 -17.86 -20.88
N GLU A 550 -24.67 -17.68 -22.19
CA GLU A 550 -25.46 -16.72 -22.95
C GLU A 550 -26.97 -17.02 -22.84
N GLY A 551 -27.76 -16.03 -22.42
CA GLY A 551 -29.21 -16.17 -22.22
C GLY A 551 -29.65 -16.82 -20.89
N ALA A 552 -28.74 -17.29 -20.04
CA ALA A 552 -29.07 -17.97 -18.79
C ALA A 552 -29.52 -17.03 -17.64
N GLY A 553 -29.42 -15.70 -17.81
CA GLY A 553 -29.53 -14.74 -16.71
C GLY A 553 -30.84 -14.83 -15.92
N ALA A 554 -31.97 -14.94 -16.62
CA ALA A 554 -33.29 -15.02 -16.00
C ALA A 554 -33.49 -16.32 -15.19
N GLU A 555 -32.95 -17.44 -15.68
CA GLU A 555 -33.01 -18.72 -14.99
C GLU A 555 -32.13 -18.71 -13.75
N VAL A 556 -30.91 -18.17 -13.84
CA VAL A 556 -30.01 -18.00 -12.69
C VAL A 556 -30.64 -17.13 -11.60
N ALA A 557 -31.25 -16.00 -11.97
CA ALA A 557 -31.93 -15.12 -11.02
C ALA A 557 -33.12 -15.80 -10.33
N THR A 558 -33.86 -16.64 -11.06
CA THR A 558 -34.98 -17.41 -10.53
C THR A 558 -34.50 -18.46 -9.53
N THR A 559 -33.42 -19.18 -9.85
CA THR A 559 -32.83 -20.22 -8.99
C THR A 559 -32.25 -19.65 -7.70
N PHE A 560 -31.66 -18.46 -7.72
CA PHE A 560 -31.21 -17.80 -6.49
C PHE A 560 -32.36 -17.38 -5.56
N ALA A 561 -33.59 -17.21 -6.07
CA ALA A 561 -34.77 -16.85 -5.30
C ALA A 561 -34.61 -15.58 -4.43
N ILE A 562 -33.86 -14.58 -4.93
CA ILE A 562 -33.64 -13.30 -4.27
C ILE A 562 -34.09 -12.12 -5.15
N THR A 563 -34.38 -10.98 -4.54
CA THR A 563 -34.74 -9.76 -5.28
C THR A 563 -33.51 -9.11 -5.91
N LYS A 564 -33.71 -8.26 -6.94
CA LYS A 564 -32.63 -7.45 -7.54
C LYS A 564 -31.90 -6.59 -6.51
N VAL A 565 -32.62 -6.05 -5.51
CA VAL A 565 -32.02 -5.27 -4.43
C VAL A 565 -31.15 -6.15 -3.52
N ALA A 566 -31.63 -7.33 -3.15
CA ALA A 566 -30.88 -8.30 -2.36
C ALA A 566 -29.61 -8.78 -3.08
N ALA A 567 -29.71 -9.00 -4.40
CA ALA A 567 -28.56 -9.33 -5.25
C ALA A 567 -27.51 -8.21 -5.23
N LEU A 568 -27.91 -6.95 -5.39
CA LEU A 568 -26.99 -5.80 -5.30
C LEU A 568 -26.35 -5.67 -3.91
N ALA A 569 -27.13 -5.89 -2.85
CA ALA A 569 -26.65 -5.85 -1.48
C ALA A 569 -25.63 -6.96 -1.17
N TYR A 570 -25.92 -8.19 -1.60
CA TYR A 570 -25.00 -9.32 -1.50
C TYR A 570 -23.70 -9.08 -2.28
N LEU A 571 -23.81 -8.55 -3.50
CA LEU A 571 -22.67 -8.16 -4.32
C LEU A 571 -21.79 -7.15 -3.57
N MET A 572 -22.35 -6.04 -3.10
CA MET A 572 -21.58 -5.03 -2.36
C MET A 572 -20.98 -5.57 -1.06
N PHE A 573 -21.69 -6.44 -0.33
CA PHE A 573 -21.16 -7.13 0.84
C PHE A 573 -19.93 -7.97 0.47
N ASN A 574 -20.03 -8.82 -0.54
CA ASN A 574 -18.93 -9.69 -0.96
C ASN A 574 -17.72 -8.87 -1.47
N LEU A 575 -17.97 -7.73 -2.13
CA LEU A 575 -16.94 -6.83 -2.63
C LEU A 575 -16.18 -6.08 -1.54
N TYR A 576 -16.84 -5.64 -0.46
CA TYR A 576 -16.21 -4.78 0.56
C TYR A 576 -15.86 -5.49 1.87
N THR A 577 -16.13 -6.79 1.96
CA THR A 577 -15.59 -7.66 3.02
C THR A 577 -14.07 -7.85 2.89
N PRO A 578 -13.42 -8.41 3.93
CA PRO A 578 -11.99 -8.69 3.88
C PRO A 578 -11.56 -9.41 2.59
N PRO A 579 -10.37 -9.09 2.05
CA PRO A 579 -9.90 -9.68 0.80
C PRO A 579 -9.49 -11.15 0.99
N CYS A 580 -8.99 -11.77 -0.08
CA CYS A 580 -8.46 -13.13 -0.02
C CYS A 580 -7.33 -13.28 1.01
N PHE A 581 -7.10 -14.51 1.50
CA PHE A 581 -6.06 -14.81 2.48
C PHE A 581 -4.65 -14.37 2.05
N ALA A 582 -4.33 -14.45 0.75
CA ALA A 582 -3.06 -13.94 0.23
C ALA A 582 -2.91 -12.43 0.47
N ALA A 583 -3.98 -11.65 0.27
CA ALA A 583 -4.00 -10.21 0.51
C ALA A 583 -3.98 -9.89 2.01
N ILE A 584 -4.65 -10.67 2.86
CA ILE A 584 -4.54 -10.55 4.32
C ILE A 584 -3.10 -10.84 4.79
N GLY A 585 -2.43 -11.84 4.21
CA GLY A 585 -1.02 -12.13 4.46
C GLY A 585 -0.11 -10.97 4.06
N ALA A 586 -0.34 -10.36 2.89
CA ALA A 586 0.36 -9.14 2.48
C ALA A 586 0.08 -7.96 3.43
N MET A 587 -1.17 -7.80 3.87
CA MET A 587 -1.58 -6.77 4.83
C MET A 587 -0.85 -6.93 6.16
N ASN A 588 -0.72 -8.16 6.67
CA ASN A 588 0.05 -8.46 7.88
C ASN A 588 1.53 -8.06 7.74
N ALA A 589 2.15 -8.41 6.60
CA ALA A 589 3.55 -8.08 6.34
C ALA A 589 3.83 -6.57 6.31
N GLU A 590 2.90 -5.76 5.80
CA GLU A 590 3.05 -4.29 5.71
C GLU A 590 2.62 -3.56 7.00
N MET A 591 1.65 -4.10 7.75
CA MET A 591 1.19 -3.54 9.01
C MET A 591 2.14 -3.78 10.18
N LYS A 592 2.80 -4.95 10.21
CA LYS A 592 3.71 -5.40 11.28
C LYS A 592 3.11 -5.28 12.69
N SER A 593 1.80 -5.45 12.82
CA SER A 593 1.09 -5.38 14.10
C SER A 593 -0.22 -6.14 14.03
N ALA A 594 -0.36 -7.16 14.89
CA ALA A 594 -1.58 -7.97 14.97
C ALA A 594 -2.82 -7.13 15.34
N LYS A 595 -2.66 -6.12 16.20
CA LYS A 595 -3.75 -5.20 16.56
C LYS A 595 -4.28 -4.44 15.35
N TRP A 596 -3.40 -3.98 14.48
CA TRP A 596 -3.79 -3.28 13.24
C TRP A 596 -4.39 -4.25 12.21
N LEU A 597 -3.85 -5.47 12.11
CA LEU A 597 -4.37 -6.49 11.20
C LEU A 597 -5.83 -6.84 11.55
N TRP A 598 -6.08 -7.23 12.80
CA TRP A 598 -7.42 -7.57 13.26
C TRP A 598 -8.37 -6.37 13.27
N GLY A 599 -7.85 -5.18 13.60
CA GLY A 599 -8.60 -3.94 13.45
C GLY A 599 -9.01 -3.66 12.00
N GLY A 600 -8.15 -4.00 11.03
CA GLY A 600 -8.45 -3.85 9.61
C GLY A 600 -9.42 -4.87 9.05
N ILE A 601 -9.28 -6.13 9.45
CA ILE A 601 -10.24 -7.19 9.11
C ILE A 601 -11.62 -6.83 9.69
N GLY A 602 -11.67 -6.41 10.96
CA GLY A 602 -12.91 -5.97 11.61
C GLY A 602 -13.53 -4.74 10.94
N LEU A 603 -12.71 -3.77 10.54
CA LEU A 603 -13.18 -2.60 9.78
C LEU A 603 -13.76 -2.99 8.42
N GLN A 604 -13.07 -3.82 7.64
CA GLN A 604 -13.52 -4.27 6.32
C GLN A 604 -14.83 -5.08 6.44
N LEU A 605 -14.90 -6.01 7.41
CA LEU A 605 -16.10 -6.81 7.64
C LEU A 605 -17.28 -5.93 8.07
N GLY A 606 -17.05 -5.01 9.01
CA GLY A 606 -18.09 -4.09 9.48
C GLY A 606 -18.57 -3.13 8.40
N VAL A 607 -17.67 -2.62 7.57
CA VAL A 607 -18.03 -1.75 6.44
C VAL A 607 -18.80 -2.53 5.37
N GLY A 608 -18.32 -3.71 4.97
CA GLY A 608 -19.01 -4.56 4.00
C GLY A 608 -20.41 -4.94 4.46
N PHE A 609 -20.55 -5.35 5.73
CA PHE A 609 -21.86 -5.61 6.35
C PHE A 609 -22.75 -4.38 6.36
N THR A 610 -22.23 -3.23 6.79
CA THR A 610 -23.02 -1.98 6.87
C THR A 610 -23.50 -1.54 5.49
N VAL A 611 -22.63 -1.60 4.47
CA VAL A 611 -23.00 -1.25 3.08
C VAL A 611 -24.07 -2.20 2.56
N GLY A 612 -23.87 -3.51 2.68
CA GLY A 612 -24.87 -4.50 2.26
C GLY A 612 -26.21 -4.30 2.96
N TYR A 613 -26.21 -4.15 4.28
CA TYR A 613 -27.40 -3.88 5.09
C TYR A 613 -28.15 -2.61 4.64
N LEU A 614 -27.42 -1.50 4.44
CA LEU A 614 -28.03 -0.24 4.02
C LEU A 614 -28.63 -0.34 2.61
N VAL A 615 -27.93 -0.99 1.68
CA VAL A 615 -28.42 -1.19 0.31
C VAL A 615 -29.68 -2.05 0.32
N TYR A 616 -29.70 -3.15 1.07
CA TYR A 616 -30.88 -3.99 1.19
C TYR A 616 -32.05 -3.27 1.85
N THR A 617 -31.83 -2.69 3.03
CA THR A 617 -32.91 -2.10 3.82
C THR A 617 -33.48 -0.86 3.14
N ILE A 618 -32.63 0.08 2.74
CA ILE A 618 -33.07 1.32 2.08
C ILE A 618 -33.59 1.01 0.67
N GLY A 619 -32.89 0.17 -0.09
CA GLY A 619 -33.31 -0.19 -1.44
C GLY A 619 -34.66 -0.89 -1.47
N THR A 620 -34.91 -1.82 -0.53
CA THR A 620 -36.19 -2.53 -0.45
C THR A 620 -37.30 -1.58 0.00
N LEU A 621 -37.06 -0.69 0.96
CA LEU A 621 -38.03 0.34 1.35
C LEU A 621 -38.43 1.27 0.20
N ILE A 622 -37.50 1.57 -0.73
CA ILE A 622 -37.76 2.44 -1.89
C ILE A 622 -38.50 1.69 -3.00
N VAL A 623 -38.10 0.46 -3.30
CA VAL A 623 -38.65 -0.31 -4.44
C VAL A 623 -39.97 -0.99 -4.06
N ASP A 624 -40.00 -1.72 -2.96
CA ASP A 624 -41.19 -2.41 -2.46
C ASP A 624 -41.04 -2.73 -0.96
N ALA A 625 -41.62 -1.86 -0.13
CA ALA A 625 -41.54 -2.00 1.32
C ALA A 625 -42.18 -3.29 1.86
N SER A 626 -43.08 -3.94 1.10
CA SER A 626 -43.75 -5.17 1.52
C SER A 626 -42.82 -6.39 1.50
N MET A 627 -41.74 -6.34 0.69
CA MET A 627 -40.74 -7.40 0.57
C MET A 627 -39.63 -7.32 1.62
N LEU A 628 -39.68 -6.32 2.51
CA LEU A 628 -38.65 -6.14 3.53
C LEU A 628 -38.79 -7.20 4.63
N ASN A 629 -37.73 -7.98 4.84
CA ASN A 629 -37.63 -8.82 6.03
C ASN A 629 -37.41 -7.94 7.27
N VAL A 630 -38.51 -7.58 7.96
CA VAL A 630 -38.49 -6.66 9.11
C VAL A 630 -37.58 -7.15 10.23
N THR A 631 -37.60 -8.45 10.53
CA THR A 631 -36.73 -9.05 11.55
C THR A 631 -35.25 -8.90 11.17
N GLY A 632 -34.91 -9.20 9.91
CA GLY A 632 -33.57 -8.98 9.37
C GLY A 632 -33.15 -7.52 9.44
N ALA A 633 -34.03 -6.60 9.07
CA ALA A 633 -33.78 -5.17 9.09
C ALA A 633 -33.51 -4.63 10.51
N ILE A 634 -34.27 -5.09 11.51
CA ILE A 634 -34.07 -4.71 12.92
C ILE A 634 -32.75 -5.28 13.45
N CYS A 635 -32.49 -6.58 13.22
CA CYS A 635 -31.24 -7.21 13.66
C CYS A 635 -30.01 -6.55 13.05
N GLY A 636 -30.04 -6.23 11.75
CA GLY A 636 -28.98 -5.48 11.09
C GLY A 636 -28.80 -4.07 11.65
N GLY A 637 -29.90 -3.38 11.95
CA GLY A 637 -29.87 -2.05 12.57
C GLY A 637 -29.21 -2.05 13.94
N ILE A 638 -29.52 -3.07 14.77
CA ILE A 638 -28.86 -3.28 16.07
C ILE A 638 -27.36 -3.54 15.87
N ALA A 639 -26.99 -4.41 14.94
CA ALA A 639 -25.58 -4.69 14.65
C ALA A 639 -24.81 -3.44 14.20
N VAL A 640 -25.38 -2.64 13.30
CA VAL A 640 -24.78 -1.36 12.87
C VAL A 640 -24.68 -0.37 14.03
N ALA A 641 -25.71 -0.25 14.86
CA ALA A 641 -25.68 0.61 16.05
C ALA A 641 -24.57 0.20 17.04
N LEU A 642 -24.39 -1.11 17.26
CA LEU A 642 -23.30 -1.64 18.09
C LEU A 642 -21.92 -1.32 17.49
N MET A 643 -21.74 -1.47 16.17
CA MET A 643 -20.49 -1.10 15.49
C MET A 643 -20.18 0.40 15.62
N VAL A 644 -21.20 1.25 15.45
CA VAL A 644 -21.06 2.71 15.64
C VAL A 644 -20.71 3.04 17.09
N ALA A 645 -21.32 2.36 18.08
CA ALA A 645 -21.00 2.53 19.49
C ALA A 645 -19.54 2.15 19.79
N ILE A 646 -19.07 0.99 19.29
CA ILE A 646 -17.67 0.53 19.44
C ILE A 646 -16.71 1.58 18.86
N VAL A 647 -16.94 2.03 17.63
CA VAL A 647 -16.14 3.08 16.99
C VAL A 647 -16.12 4.35 17.83
N THR A 648 -17.27 4.76 18.36
CA THR A 648 -17.39 5.99 19.17
C THR A 648 -16.61 5.87 20.48
N ILE A 649 -16.67 4.71 21.14
CA ILE A 649 -15.89 4.40 22.34
C ILE A 649 -14.39 4.43 22.03
N LEU A 650 -13.96 3.83 20.92
CA LEU A 650 -12.56 3.84 20.49
C LEU A 650 -12.07 5.28 20.26
N VAL A 651 -12.85 6.10 19.56
CA VAL A 651 -12.53 7.53 19.35
C VAL A 651 -12.45 8.27 20.68
N HIS A 652 -13.39 8.05 21.60
CA HIS A 652 -13.39 8.69 22.91
C HIS A 652 -12.16 8.31 23.73
N ASN A 653 -11.82 7.02 23.78
CA ASN A 653 -10.66 6.50 24.49
C ASN A 653 -9.35 7.05 23.91
N THR A 654 -9.23 7.10 22.58
CA THR A 654 -8.06 7.71 21.94
C THR A 654 -7.93 9.19 22.30
N ASN A 655 -9.01 9.97 22.22
CA ASN A 655 -8.99 11.38 22.59
C ASN A 655 -8.63 11.59 24.08
N LYS A 656 -9.12 10.71 24.97
CA LYS A 656 -8.79 10.73 26.40
C LYS A 656 -7.32 10.41 26.66
N ASN A 657 -6.76 9.42 25.97
CA ASN A 657 -5.35 9.04 26.09
C ASN A 657 -4.43 10.13 25.55
N MET A 658 -4.75 10.71 24.38
CA MET A 658 -4.03 11.86 23.84
C MET A 658 -4.03 13.04 24.82
N LYS A 659 -5.17 13.38 25.42
CA LYS A 659 -5.22 14.44 26.45
C LYS A 659 -4.36 14.16 27.68
N LYS A 660 -4.08 12.89 28.00
CA LYS A 660 -3.17 12.51 29.10
C LYS A 660 -1.71 12.55 28.67
N GLU A 661 -1.40 12.09 27.47
CA GLU A 661 -0.04 12.01 26.92
C GLU A 661 0.54 13.40 26.58
N TYR A 662 -0.33 14.34 26.17
CA TYR A 662 0.02 15.73 25.87
C TYR A 662 -0.25 16.69 27.03
N LYS A 663 -0.61 16.19 28.22
CA LYS A 663 -0.61 17.03 29.43
C LYS A 663 0.85 17.32 29.78
N LEU A 664 1.28 18.54 29.48
CA LEU A 664 2.48 19.12 30.06
C LEU A 664 2.26 19.15 31.57
N ASN A 665 3.15 18.48 32.31
CA ASN A 665 3.20 18.61 33.78
C ASN A 665 3.45 20.06 34.16
#